data_AF-A0AAD0JQJ3-F1
#
_entry.id   AF-A0AAD0JQJ3-F1
#
_cell.length_a   1.000
_cell.length_b   1.000
_cell.length_c   1.000
_cell.angle_alpha   90.00
_cell.angle_beta   90.00
_cell.angle_gamma   90.00
#
_symmetry.space_group_name_H-M   'P 1'
#
loop_
_entity.id
_entity.type
_entity.pdbx_description
1 polymer ?
#
loop_
_entity_poly.entity_id
_entity_poly.type
_entity_poly.pdbx_seq_one_letter_code
_entity_poly.pdbx_strand_id
1 'polypeptide(L)'
;MSPFDLDRIGHGLPFAAALPALLDALATTGTAVVQAPPGTGKTTLAPPAVASADGIAGRVVVTQPRRVAARSAARRLATLTGTDVGTVVGYSVRGDTRLGRDTLVEFVTPGVLVRRLIADPDLPGIGAVVLDEVHERDVESDLALALLCELRQLRDDLPVVAMSATVEAERFARLLGDPGTAPVIDIPAVLHPLEIRYSLPPVPRLDPRGVTDGFLDHVAAVTAAEVSASGTDTLVFLPGVREIDRVVRALSARLGERAEVLPLHGGLDAAAQDRAVSGSGRGDPAPDRSGAGPRPRVVVSTDLAESSLTVPGVRVVVDACLSREPRRDAARDMTGLVTVSASRDSCVQRSGRAARLGPGIAVRCLSEDEFSRLPPHRTPAIATSDLTTFALDVACWGAPRGEGLALPDAPPAGEIHRAQSVLQGLGALDARGRATDRGRDLARVPVDPRHARALLDGAPVVGRGMAAEVVALLASGRRSPAGDLVADLRALREGRAADSGTWEREARRLERLVHTGDGRGGIPPAEAVGLVVALAHPDRVARRRGGQYTFASGTGAVLPPGSALTGHEWLAVAEVARASGRAAGEAGAVIRAAAPLDREGAERAASGLLDDDETATFSGGALTGRRIRRLGAIELSATPVRPGPAAAVSAVAAAVRTGGLPALGPDDDASRLWHRLALAHRELGAPWPEVSADALADRLTEWLGPEVDALAGGGKMTGRDVGSALRRLLPWPEASRFDELLPDRLQVPSSSSYRVDYPEPGSDAAPVLAVKLQECFGWTASPRICDGRVPVTVHLLSPAGRPLAVTRDLEFFWREAYPGVRAEMRGRYPRHPWPEDPMDAEPTRRTNRRR
;
A
#
# COMPACT_ATOMS: atom_id res chain seq x y z
N MET A 1 -21.33 -0.45 -49.80
CA MET A 1 -22.55 -0.63 -48.99
C MET A 1 -22.14 -1.30 -47.69
N SER A 2 -22.54 -0.74 -46.55
CA SER A 2 -22.24 -1.34 -45.24
C SER A 2 -22.89 -2.73 -45.15
N PRO A 3 -22.20 -3.75 -44.60
CA PRO A 3 -22.81 -5.07 -44.37
C PRO A 3 -23.81 -5.06 -43.20
N PHE A 4 -23.97 -3.93 -42.50
CA PHE A 4 -24.90 -3.80 -41.38
C PHE A 4 -26.23 -3.21 -41.83
N ASP A 5 -27.29 -4.03 -41.79
CA ASP A 5 -28.68 -3.59 -41.88
C ASP A 5 -29.14 -3.06 -40.52
N LEU A 6 -29.00 -1.74 -40.30
CA LEU A 6 -29.28 -1.10 -39.01
C LEU A 6 -30.75 -1.17 -38.62
N ASP A 7 -31.67 -1.14 -39.60
CA ASP A 7 -33.11 -1.26 -39.35
C ASP A 7 -33.45 -2.65 -38.82
N ARG A 8 -32.88 -3.71 -39.42
CA ARG A 8 -33.06 -5.08 -38.96
C ARG A 8 -32.42 -5.33 -37.60
N ILE A 9 -31.22 -4.81 -37.36
CA ILE A 9 -30.52 -4.95 -36.07
C ILE A 9 -31.26 -4.18 -34.97
N GLY A 10 -31.79 -3.00 -35.29
CA GLY A 10 -32.47 -2.10 -34.37
C GLY A 10 -33.94 -2.38 -34.13
N HIS A 11 -34.55 -3.30 -34.88
CA HIS A 11 -35.99 -3.56 -34.81
C HIS A 11 -36.44 -3.94 -33.38
N GLY A 12 -37.29 -3.09 -32.79
CA GLY A 12 -37.84 -3.29 -31.45
C GLY A 12 -36.90 -2.92 -30.30
N LEU A 13 -35.74 -2.29 -30.59
CA LEU A 13 -34.80 -1.80 -29.58
C LEU A 13 -35.01 -0.30 -29.31
N PRO A 14 -35.13 0.13 -28.04
CA PRO A 14 -35.23 1.56 -27.70
C PRO A 14 -34.09 2.41 -28.27
N PHE A 15 -32.89 1.83 -28.41
CA PHE A 15 -31.73 2.52 -28.96
C PHE A 15 -31.91 3.03 -30.39
N ALA A 16 -32.81 2.45 -31.19
CA ALA A 16 -33.00 2.84 -32.59
C ALA A 16 -33.37 4.33 -32.74
N ALA A 17 -34.11 4.88 -31.77
CA ALA A 17 -34.51 6.30 -31.77
C ALA A 17 -33.32 7.26 -31.60
N ALA A 18 -32.19 6.79 -31.05
CA ALA A 18 -30.99 7.60 -30.81
C ALA A 18 -29.98 7.58 -31.97
N LEU A 19 -30.20 6.73 -32.98
CA LEU A 19 -29.28 6.61 -34.12
C LEU A 19 -29.05 7.94 -34.86
N PRO A 20 -30.08 8.75 -35.19
CA PRO A 20 -29.85 10.01 -35.88
C PRO A 20 -28.98 10.98 -35.07
N ALA A 21 -29.24 11.10 -33.76
CA ALA A 21 -28.45 11.95 -32.88
C ALA A 21 -26.99 11.47 -32.74
N LEU A 22 -26.77 10.14 -32.72
CA LEU A 22 -25.44 9.56 -32.70
C LEU A 22 -24.66 9.86 -33.98
N LEU A 23 -25.28 9.66 -35.14
CA LEU A 23 -24.63 9.92 -36.42
C LEU A 23 -24.32 11.41 -36.61
N ASP A 24 -25.24 12.30 -36.19
CA ASP A 24 -25.02 13.74 -36.21
C ASP A 24 -23.87 14.18 -35.28
N ALA A 25 -23.80 13.63 -34.06
CA ALA A 25 -22.71 13.90 -33.13
C ALA A 25 -21.34 13.46 -33.69
N LEU A 26 -21.29 12.30 -34.36
CA LEU A 26 -20.08 11.80 -35.01
C LEU A 26 -19.65 12.69 -36.19
N ALA A 27 -20.61 13.13 -37.01
CA ALA A 27 -20.34 14.00 -38.15
C ALA A 27 -19.89 15.41 -37.75
N THR A 28 -20.39 15.94 -36.63
CA THR A 28 -20.14 17.32 -36.18
C THR A 28 -18.94 17.46 -35.26
N THR A 29 -18.78 16.55 -34.29
CA THR A 29 -17.77 16.67 -33.23
C THR A 29 -16.78 15.50 -33.19
N GLY A 30 -17.08 14.39 -33.90
CA GLY A 30 -16.34 13.14 -33.76
C GLY A 30 -16.48 12.49 -32.38
N THR A 31 -17.35 12.98 -31.52
CA THR A 31 -17.50 12.46 -30.14
C THR A 31 -18.95 12.33 -29.75
N ALA A 32 -19.23 11.37 -28.88
CA ALA A 32 -20.53 11.28 -28.24
C ALA A 32 -20.43 10.57 -26.89
N VAL A 33 -21.28 10.97 -25.96
CA VAL A 33 -21.56 10.19 -24.77
C VAL A 33 -22.98 9.67 -24.85
N VAL A 34 -23.11 8.36 -24.95
CA VAL A 34 -24.38 7.67 -25.02
C VAL A 34 -24.78 7.22 -23.62
N GLN A 35 -25.85 7.80 -23.09
CA GLN A 35 -26.44 7.38 -21.83
C GLN A 35 -27.64 6.49 -22.13
N ALA A 36 -27.49 5.18 -21.90
CA ALA A 36 -28.58 4.24 -22.11
C ALA A 36 -28.53 3.09 -21.09
N PRO A 37 -29.65 2.79 -20.41
CA PRO A 37 -29.75 1.63 -19.53
C PRO A 37 -29.36 0.34 -20.28
N PRO A 38 -28.83 -0.68 -19.58
CA PRO A 38 -28.44 -1.90 -20.27
C PRO A 38 -29.70 -2.68 -20.68
N GLY A 39 -29.64 -3.35 -21.83
CA GLY A 39 -30.81 -4.01 -22.45
C GLY A 39 -31.56 -3.14 -23.47
N THR A 40 -31.25 -1.85 -23.59
CA THR A 40 -31.80 -0.95 -24.63
C THR A 40 -31.31 -1.26 -26.05
N GLY A 41 -30.25 -2.06 -26.17
CA GLY A 41 -29.62 -2.40 -27.46
C GLY A 41 -28.35 -1.62 -27.79
N LYS A 42 -27.86 -0.74 -26.91
CA LYS A 42 -26.66 0.10 -27.16
C LYS A 42 -25.45 -0.70 -27.68
N THR A 43 -25.08 -1.78 -27.00
CA THR A 43 -23.89 -2.59 -27.30
C THR A 43 -24.03 -3.35 -28.62
N THR A 44 -25.26 -3.60 -29.08
CA THR A 44 -25.55 -4.32 -30.32
C THR A 44 -25.84 -3.39 -31.51
N LEU A 45 -26.24 -2.14 -31.28
CA LEU A 45 -26.67 -1.23 -32.34
C LEU A 45 -25.73 -0.02 -32.54
N ALA A 46 -25.09 0.48 -31.47
CA ALA A 46 -24.16 1.60 -31.61
C ALA A 46 -22.89 1.22 -32.41
N PRO A 47 -22.19 0.09 -32.14
CA PRO A 47 -21.01 -0.25 -32.93
C PRO A 47 -21.22 -0.41 -34.45
N PRO A 48 -22.25 -1.14 -34.94
CA PRO A 48 -22.48 -1.22 -36.37
C PRO A 48 -22.93 0.11 -36.98
N ALA A 49 -23.62 0.97 -36.21
CA ALA A 49 -23.97 2.31 -36.66
C ALA A 49 -22.72 3.19 -36.84
N VAL A 50 -21.80 3.18 -35.86
CA VAL A 50 -20.50 3.85 -35.96
C VAL A 50 -19.71 3.30 -37.15
N ALA A 51 -19.67 1.98 -37.34
CA ALA A 51 -18.95 1.35 -38.46
C ALA A 51 -19.57 1.67 -39.83
N SER A 52 -20.83 2.10 -39.86
CA SER A 52 -21.56 2.45 -41.09
C SER A 52 -21.63 3.96 -41.32
N ALA A 53 -21.08 4.78 -40.40
CA ALA A 53 -21.10 6.23 -40.53
C ALA A 53 -20.17 6.70 -41.64
N ASP A 54 -20.54 7.81 -42.29
CA ASP A 54 -19.74 8.40 -43.37
C ASP A 54 -18.38 8.85 -42.85
N GLY A 55 -17.33 8.60 -43.65
CA GLY A 55 -15.95 8.98 -43.31
C GLY A 55 -15.19 7.97 -42.45
N ILE A 56 -15.84 6.92 -41.93
CA ILE A 56 -15.16 5.90 -41.11
C ILE A 56 -14.45 4.88 -42.01
N ALA A 57 -13.13 5.01 -42.08
CA ALA A 57 -12.25 4.06 -42.76
C ALA A 57 -11.52 3.18 -41.75
N GLY A 58 -11.68 1.86 -41.86
CA GLY A 58 -11.02 0.88 -40.99
C GLY A 58 -11.96 0.25 -39.97
N ARG A 59 -11.40 -0.34 -38.92
CA ARG A 59 -12.16 -1.12 -37.93
C ARG A 59 -12.66 -0.25 -36.79
N VAL A 60 -13.83 -0.57 -36.27
CA VAL A 60 -14.39 -0.01 -35.04
C VAL A 60 -14.02 -0.93 -33.88
N VAL A 61 -13.25 -0.42 -32.93
CA VAL A 61 -12.89 -1.16 -31.71
C VAL A 61 -13.91 -0.83 -30.63
N VAL A 62 -14.49 -1.85 -30.01
CA VAL A 62 -15.48 -1.70 -28.93
C VAL A 62 -14.92 -2.34 -27.67
N THR A 63 -14.69 -1.56 -26.62
CA THR A 63 -14.28 -2.14 -25.34
C THR A 63 -15.48 -2.79 -24.63
N GLN A 64 -15.21 -3.88 -23.94
CA GLN A 64 -16.11 -4.54 -23.00
C GLN A 64 -15.28 -4.89 -21.75
N PRO A 65 -15.75 -4.58 -20.54
CA PRO A 65 -14.92 -4.67 -19.32
C PRO A 65 -14.44 -6.10 -19.05
N ARG A 66 -15.17 -7.11 -19.55
CA ARG A 66 -14.93 -8.52 -19.25
C ARG A 66 -14.82 -9.35 -20.52
N ARG A 67 -13.98 -10.40 -20.46
CA ARG A 67 -13.76 -11.34 -21.58
C ARG A 67 -15.06 -12.01 -22.04
N VAL A 68 -15.92 -12.42 -21.11
CA VAL A 68 -17.21 -13.04 -21.44
C VAL A 68 -18.16 -12.04 -22.11
N ALA A 69 -18.15 -10.78 -21.69
CA ALA A 69 -18.96 -9.72 -22.29
C ALA A 69 -18.52 -9.42 -23.72
N ALA A 70 -17.22 -9.28 -23.97
CA ALA A 70 -16.67 -9.12 -25.32
C ALA A 70 -17.09 -10.26 -26.27
N ARG A 71 -16.95 -11.52 -25.82
CA ARG A 71 -17.34 -12.69 -26.63
C ARG A 71 -18.86 -12.79 -26.85
N SER A 72 -19.64 -12.53 -25.80
CA SER A 72 -21.11 -12.57 -25.87
C SER A 72 -21.64 -11.48 -26.79
N ALA A 73 -21.11 -10.25 -26.69
CA ALA A 73 -21.47 -9.14 -27.58
C ALA A 73 -21.12 -9.44 -29.04
N ALA A 74 -19.92 -9.95 -29.31
CA ALA A 74 -19.50 -10.36 -30.65
C ALA A 74 -20.42 -11.45 -31.22
N ARG A 75 -20.75 -12.50 -30.44
CA ARG A 75 -21.65 -13.59 -30.87
C ARG A 75 -23.07 -13.09 -31.13
N ARG A 76 -23.57 -12.22 -30.25
CA ARG A 76 -24.90 -11.62 -30.38
C ARG A 76 -25.01 -10.78 -31.65
N LEU A 77 -24.04 -9.92 -31.92
CA LEU A 77 -24.03 -9.08 -33.11
C LEU A 77 -23.82 -9.91 -34.40
N ALA A 78 -22.99 -10.95 -34.37
CA ALA A 78 -22.86 -11.91 -35.45
C ALA A 78 -24.22 -12.59 -35.77
N THR A 79 -24.98 -12.98 -34.74
CA THR A 79 -26.33 -13.53 -34.90
C THR A 79 -27.30 -12.51 -35.52
N LEU A 80 -27.29 -11.26 -35.06
CA LEU A 80 -28.17 -10.20 -35.59
C LEU A 80 -27.83 -9.81 -37.04
N THR A 81 -26.57 -9.99 -37.43
CA THR A 81 -26.12 -9.78 -38.81
C THR A 81 -26.30 -11.01 -39.70
N GLY A 82 -26.57 -12.18 -39.13
CA GLY A 82 -26.66 -13.44 -39.88
C GLY A 82 -25.29 -13.91 -40.39
N THR A 83 -24.22 -13.58 -39.65
CA THR A 83 -22.83 -13.89 -40.01
C THR A 83 -22.15 -14.70 -38.90
N ASP A 84 -21.00 -15.30 -39.21
CA ASP A 84 -20.17 -16.01 -38.24
C ASP A 84 -19.21 -15.06 -37.52
N VAL A 85 -18.94 -15.34 -36.23
CA VAL A 85 -17.93 -14.60 -35.47
C VAL A 85 -16.55 -14.78 -36.11
N GLY A 86 -15.86 -13.67 -36.37
CA GLY A 86 -14.60 -13.61 -37.10
C GLY A 86 -14.77 -13.23 -38.57
N THR A 87 -16.00 -13.03 -39.06
CA THR A 87 -16.25 -12.45 -40.39
C THR A 87 -16.34 -10.92 -40.26
N VAL A 88 -17.52 -10.32 -40.34
CA VAL A 88 -17.76 -8.87 -40.19
C VAL A 88 -17.67 -8.38 -38.73
N VAL A 89 -17.86 -9.29 -37.77
CA VAL A 89 -17.80 -9.01 -36.33
C VAL A 89 -16.87 -10.01 -35.66
N GLY A 90 -15.92 -9.54 -34.87
CA GLY A 90 -14.93 -10.36 -34.19
C GLY A 90 -14.62 -9.90 -32.77
N TYR A 91 -13.69 -10.58 -32.11
CA TYR A 91 -13.20 -10.16 -30.81
C TYR A 91 -11.72 -10.50 -30.59
N SER A 92 -11.07 -9.72 -29.72
CA SER A 92 -9.74 -10.00 -29.19
C SER A 92 -9.71 -9.84 -27.68
N VAL A 93 -9.50 -10.95 -26.97
CA VAL A 93 -9.35 -10.97 -25.52
C VAL A 93 -8.05 -11.69 -25.16
N ARG A 94 -7.63 -11.61 -23.89
CA ARG A 94 -6.40 -12.31 -23.45
C ARG A 94 -6.49 -13.81 -23.77
N GLY A 95 -5.56 -14.28 -24.60
CA GLY A 95 -5.39 -15.70 -24.96
C GLY A 95 -6.39 -16.25 -25.99
N ASP A 96 -7.28 -15.43 -26.55
CA ASP A 96 -8.29 -15.88 -27.52
C ASP A 96 -8.63 -14.74 -28.49
N THR A 97 -8.57 -15.00 -29.78
CA THR A 97 -8.78 -13.99 -30.83
C THR A 97 -9.47 -14.64 -32.00
N ARG A 98 -10.57 -14.02 -32.47
CA ARG A 98 -11.30 -14.44 -33.66
C ARG A 98 -11.57 -13.23 -34.54
N LEU A 99 -10.70 -13.04 -35.51
CA LEU A 99 -10.73 -11.95 -36.48
C LEU A 99 -10.52 -12.50 -37.89
N GLY A 100 -11.14 -11.85 -38.86
CA GLY A 100 -10.94 -12.06 -40.28
C GLY A 100 -10.45 -10.79 -40.96
N ARG A 101 -10.18 -10.88 -42.27
CA ARG A 101 -9.79 -9.72 -43.08
C ARG A 101 -10.92 -8.69 -43.20
N ASP A 102 -12.16 -9.16 -43.24
CA ASP A 102 -13.36 -8.34 -43.43
C ASP A 102 -14.02 -7.91 -42.11
N THR A 103 -13.35 -8.11 -40.98
CA THR A 103 -13.89 -7.70 -39.67
C THR A 103 -13.95 -6.18 -39.58
N LEU A 104 -15.15 -5.64 -39.42
CA LEU A 104 -15.40 -4.21 -39.27
C LEU A 104 -15.61 -3.80 -37.82
N VAL A 105 -16.22 -4.65 -37.00
CA VAL A 105 -16.42 -4.41 -35.56
C VAL A 105 -15.62 -5.43 -34.76
N GLU A 106 -14.72 -4.95 -33.91
CA GLU A 106 -13.89 -5.76 -33.04
C GLU A 106 -14.19 -5.47 -31.57
N PHE A 107 -14.70 -6.47 -30.84
CA PHE A 107 -14.86 -6.36 -29.39
C PHE A 107 -13.56 -6.72 -28.66
N VAL A 108 -13.09 -5.86 -27.78
CA VAL A 108 -11.86 -6.07 -26.99
C VAL A 108 -12.09 -5.80 -25.51
N THR A 109 -11.17 -6.25 -24.65
CA THR A 109 -11.11 -5.72 -23.28
C THR A 109 -10.33 -4.40 -23.24
N PRO A 110 -10.62 -3.47 -22.30
CA PRO A 110 -9.86 -2.22 -22.15
C PRO A 110 -8.34 -2.41 -22.14
N GLY A 111 -7.84 -3.40 -21.39
CA GLY A 111 -6.39 -3.70 -21.34
C GLY A 111 -5.78 -4.20 -22.66
N VAL A 112 -6.57 -4.67 -23.64
CA VAL A 112 -6.08 -4.97 -25.00
C VAL A 112 -5.94 -3.67 -25.79
N LEU A 113 -6.89 -2.75 -25.65
CA LEU A 113 -6.84 -1.43 -26.30
C LEU A 113 -5.68 -0.59 -25.76
N VAL A 114 -5.52 -0.48 -24.44
CA VAL A 114 -4.40 0.23 -23.80
C VAL A 114 -3.04 -0.28 -24.31
N ARG A 115 -2.87 -1.60 -24.41
CA ARG A 115 -1.63 -2.17 -24.96
C ARG A 115 -1.39 -1.81 -26.42
N ARG A 116 -2.44 -1.74 -27.24
CA ARG A 116 -2.31 -1.31 -28.64
C ARG A 116 -1.90 0.16 -28.72
N LEU A 117 -2.53 1.02 -27.93
CA LEU A 117 -2.18 2.44 -27.81
C LEU A 117 -0.71 2.62 -27.41
N ILE A 118 -0.25 1.94 -26.36
CA ILE A 118 1.14 2.06 -25.89
C ILE A 118 2.14 1.53 -26.93
N ALA A 119 1.79 0.45 -27.64
CA ALA A 119 2.67 -0.13 -28.64
C ALA A 119 2.74 0.70 -29.94
N ASP A 120 1.61 1.28 -30.33
CA ASP A 120 1.46 2.08 -31.54
C ASP A 120 0.40 3.20 -31.31
N PRO A 121 0.86 4.40 -30.90
CA PRO A 121 -0.02 5.50 -30.53
C PRO A 121 -0.98 5.95 -31.64
N ASP A 122 -0.65 5.71 -32.92
CA ASP A 122 -1.49 6.14 -34.05
C ASP A 122 -2.71 5.21 -34.29
N LEU A 123 -2.75 4.04 -33.63
CA LEU A 123 -3.76 2.98 -33.81
C LEU A 123 -4.08 2.70 -35.30
N PRO A 124 -3.10 2.24 -36.09
CA PRO A 124 -3.27 2.10 -37.53
C PRO A 124 -4.38 1.10 -37.90
N GLY A 125 -5.18 1.47 -38.89
CA GLY A 125 -6.30 0.67 -39.38
C GLY A 125 -7.53 0.67 -38.46
N ILE A 126 -7.53 1.47 -37.39
CA ILE A 126 -8.71 1.74 -36.55
C ILE A 126 -9.34 3.05 -36.98
N GLY A 127 -10.62 2.98 -37.37
CA GLY A 127 -11.41 4.10 -37.85
C GLY A 127 -12.23 4.78 -36.76
N ALA A 128 -12.60 4.06 -35.70
CA ALA A 128 -13.31 4.62 -34.54
C ALA A 128 -13.14 3.75 -33.29
N VAL A 129 -13.39 4.33 -32.11
CA VAL A 129 -13.38 3.61 -30.84
C VAL A 129 -14.67 3.84 -30.06
N VAL A 130 -15.26 2.76 -29.56
CA VAL A 130 -16.43 2.78 -28.67
C VAL A 130 -16.02 2.23 -27.32
N LEU A 131 -16.00 3.08 -26.30
CA LEU A 131 -15.78 2.70 -24.92
C LEU A 131 -17.11 2.32 -24.27
N ASP A 132 -17.40 1.02 -24.13
CA ASP A 132 -18.64 0.58 -23.49
C ASP A 132 -18.46 0.38 -21.98
N GLU A 133 -19.55 0.56 -21.23
CA GLU A 133 -19.64 0.36 -19.79
C GLU A 133 -18.65 1.23 -18.98
N VAL A 134 -18.47 2.50 -19.38
CA VAL A 134 -17.53 3.40 -18.69
C VAL A 134 -17.87 3.64 -17.22
N HIS A 135 -19.10 3.35 -16.79
CA HIS A 135 -19.54 3.39 -15.38
C HIS A 135 -18.99 2.24 -14.52
N GLU A 136 -18.33 1.20 -15.07
CA GLU A 136 -17.64 0.20 -14.23
C GLU A 136 -16.43 0.80 -13.51
N ARG A 137 -15.88 1.93 -14.01
CA ARG A 137 -14.76 2.71 -13.42
C ARG A 137 -13.51 1.88 -13.14
N ASP A 138 -13.20 0.96 -14.06
CA ASP A 138 -11.96 0.17 -14.07
C ASP A 138 -10.76 1.03 -14.48
N VAL A 139 -9.58 0.72 -13.93
CA VAL A 139 -8.34 1.50 -14.18
C VAL A 139 -8.01 1.54 -15.67
N GLU A 140 -8.10 0.40 -16.35
CA GLU A 140 -7.79 0.29 -17.78
C GLU A 140 -8.80 1.01 -18.67
N SER A 141 -10.08 1.09 -18.27
CA SER A 141 -11.11 1.83 -19.01
C SER A 141 -10.90 3.34 -18.88
N ASP A 142 -10.66 3.82 -17.65
CA ASP A 142 -10.36 5.23 -17.37
C ASP A 142 -9.06 5.65 -18.08
N LEU A 143 -8.04 4.80 -18.09
CA LEU A 143 -6.79 5.03 -18.83
C LEU A 143 -7.03 5.04 -20.35
N ALA A 144 -7.77 4.07 -20.90
CA ALA A 144 -8.06 4.04 -22.33
C ALA A 144 -8.76 5.32 -22.80
N LEU A 145 -9.72 5.84 -22.03
CA LEU A 145 -10.36 7.13 -22.29
C LEU A 145 -9.34 8.26 -22.34
N ALA A 146 -8.48 8.37 -21.32
CA ALA A 146 -7.50 9.45 -21.24
C ALA A 146 -6.49 9.43 -22.41
N LEU A 147 -6.00 8.24 -22.78
CA LEU A 147 -5.09 8.08 -23.92
C LEU A 147 -5.76 8.41 -25.25
N LEU A 148 -7.05 8.07 -25.41
CA LEU A 148 -7.83 8.43 -26.60
C LEU A 148 -8.09 9.94 -26.69
N CYS A 149 -8.32 10.63 -25.56
CA CYS A 149 -8.44 12.08 -25.53
C CYS A 149 -7.17 12.75 -26.06
N GLU A 150 -5.98 12.30 -25.64
CA GLU A 150 -4.72 12.82 -26.18
C GLU A 150 -4.50 12.42 -27.65
N LEU A 151 -4.77 11.17 -28.02
CA LEU A 151 -4.64 10.72 -29.41
C LEU A 151 -5.50 11.57 -30.34
N ARG A 152 -6.73 11.95 -29.95
CA ARG A 152 -7.58 12.82 -30.77
C ARG A 152 -7.03 14.21 -31.02
N GLN A 153 -6.08 14.69 -30.21
CA GLN A 153 -5.37 15.95 -30.50
C GLN A 153 -4.42 15.80 -31.70
N LEU A 154 -4.00 14.56 -32.02
CA LEU A 154 -3.17 14.21 -33.17
C LEU A 154 -3.99 13.62 -34.34
N ARG A 155 -5.09 12.93 -34.03
CA ARG A 155 -6.05 12.31 -34.95
C ARG A 155 -7.44 12.91 -34.77
N ASP A 156 -7.64 14.10 -35.34
CA ASP A 156 -8.95 14.77 -35.37
C ASP A 156 -10.01 13.97 -36.14
N ASP A 157 -9.56 13.07 -37.02
CA ASP A 157 -10.37 12.15 -37.80
C ASP A 157 -10.91 10.95 -37.00
N LEU A 158 -10.39 10.64 -35.81
CA LEU A 158 -10.74 9.45 -35.04
C LEU A 158 -11.96 9.69 -34.14
N PRO A 159 -13.13 9.09 -34.41
CA PRO A 159 -14.29 9.29 -33.56
C PRO A 159 -14.26 8.39 -32.34
N VAL A 160 -14.68 8.94 -31.21
CA VAL A 160 -14.72 8.23 -29.93
C VAL A 160 -16.10 8.35 -29.30
N VAL A 161 -16.69 7.21 -28.96
CA VAL A 161 -18.00 7.15 -28.31
C VAL A 161 -17.85 6.52 -26.94
N ALA A 162 -18.23 7.22 -25.87
CA ALA A 162 -18.34 6.63 -24.55
C ALA A 162 -19.79 6.22 -24.28
N MET A 163 -20.02 4.99 -23.81
CA MET A 163 -21.36 4.50 -23.47
C MET A 163 -21.46 4.18 -21.99
N SER A 164 -22.47 4.76 -21.32
CA SER A 164 -22.73 4.60 -19.90
C SER A 164 -24.17 4.18 -19.65
N ALA A 165 -24.39 3.38 -18.60
CA ALA A 165 -25.71 3.06 -18.08
C ALA A 165 -26.17 3.99 -16.94
N THR A 166 -25.31 4.90 -16.48
CA THR A 166 -25.56 5.77 -15.31
C THR A 166 -25.52 7.25 -15.66
N VAL A 167 -25.96 8.07 -14.69
CA VAL A 167 -26.07 9.55 -14.77
C VAL A 167 -24.70 10.26 -14.82
N GLU A 168 -23.56 9.55 -14.77
CA GLU A 168 -22.23 10.16 -14.86
C GLU A 168 -21.84 10.62 -16.28
N ALA A 169 -22.76 10.59 -17.25
CA ALA A 169 -22.49 10.94 -18.66
C ALA A 169 -21.88 12.34 -18.83
N GLU A 170 -22.31 13.33 -18.04
CA GLU A 170 -21.79 14.71 -18.11
C GLU A 170 -20.29 14.79 -17.78
N ARG A 171 -19.81 13.94 -16.85
CA ARG A 171 -18.38 13.90 -16.49
C ARG A 171 -17.56 13.44 -17.68
N PHE A 172 -17.97 12.35 -18.32
CA PHE A 172 -17.31 11.81 -19.51
C PHE A 172 -17.41 12.76 -20.70
N ALA A 173 -18.54 13.47 -20.85
CA ALA A 173 -18.74 14.44 -21.93
C ALA A 173 -17.75 15.62 -21.86
N ARG A 174 -17.46 16.09 -20.64
CA ARG A 174 -16.45 17.13 -20.41
C ARG A 174 -15.03 16.66 -20.72
N LEU A 175 -14.70 15.41 -20.36
CA LEU A 175 -13.36 14.85 -20.64
C LEU A 175 -13.14 14.63 -22.13
N LEU A 176 -14.18 14.18 -22.84
CA LEU A 176 -14.08 13.78 -24.25
C LEU A 176 -14.18 14.97 -25.22
N GLY A 177 -14.88 16.03 -24.82
CA GLY A 177 -15.24 17.15 -25.70
C GLY A 177 -14.21 18.26 -25.85
N ASP A 178 -13.08 18.22 -25.12
CA ASP A 178 -12.09 19.30 -25.03
C ASP A 178 -11.75 19.93 -26.40
N PRO A 179 -11.97 21.25 -26.61
CA PRO A 179 -12.27 22.30 -25.60
C PRO A 179 -13.75 22.52 -25.23
N GLY A 180 -14.68 21.81 -25.87
CA GLY A 180 -16.12 21.85 -25.58
C GLY A 180 -16.59 20.69 -24.70
N THR A 181 -17.86 20.32 -24.85
CA THR A 181 -18.44 19.12 -24.24
C THR A 181 -18.95 18.21 -25.34
N ALA A 182 -18.64 16.92 -25.28
CA ALA A 182 -19.17 15.95 -26.23
C ALA A 182 -20.72 15.89 -26.09
N PRO A 183 -21.47 15.79 -27.20
CA PRO A 183 -22.92 15.63 -27.14
C PRO A 183 -23.34 14.43 -26.28
N VAL A 184 -24.25 14.66 -25.33
CA VAL A 184 -24.87 13.60 -24.52
C VAL A 184 -26.16 13.16 -25.19
N ILE A 185 -26.21 11.88 -25.58
CA ILE A 185 -27.36 11.26 -26.22
C ILE A 185 -28.05 10.41 -25.15
N ASP A 186 -29.10 10.95 -24.56
CA ASP A 186 -29.87 10.28 -23.52
C ASP A 186 -31.01 9.47 -24.14
N ILE A 187 -31.10 8.20 -23.74
CA ILE A 187 -32.18 7.30 -24.12
C ILE A 187 -32.99 6.98 -22.88
N PRO A 188 -34.19 7.56 -22.71
CA PRO A 188 -35.02 7.31 -21.55
C PRO A 188 -35.40 5.82 -21.46
N ALA A 189 -35.20 5.24 -20.27
CA ALA A 189 -35.58 3.87 -19.99
C ALA A 189 -37.10 3.77 -19.90
N VAL A 190 -37.72 2.87 -20.69
CA VAL A 190 -39.03 2.32 -20.32
C VAL A 190 -38.77 0.95 -19.70
N LEU A 191 -38.38 0.94 -18.42
CA LEU A 191 -38.39 -0.30 -17.65
C LEU A 191 -39.86 -0.71 -17.42
N HIS A 192 -40.15 -2.00 -17.50
CA HIS A 192 -41.44 -2.50 -17.04
C HIS A 192 -41.58 -2.26 -15.52
N PRO A 193 -42.80 -2.27 -14.96
CA PRO A 193 -43.00 -2.13 -13.53
C PRO A 193 -42.12 -3.10 -12.72
N LEU A 194 -41.40 -2.56 -11.73
CA LEU A 194 -40.50 -3.31 -10.86
C LEU A 194 -40.96 -3.18 -9.41
N GLU A 195 -41.31 -4.30 -8.78
CA GLU A 195 -41.59 -4.36 -7.35
C GLU A 195 -40.29 -4.53 -6.55
N ILE A 196 -40.03 -3.66 -5.58
CA ILE A 196 -38.88 -3.79 -4.67
C ILE A 196 -39.36 -4.33 -3.33
N ARG A 197 -38.76 -5.43 -2.90
CA ARG A 197 -38.96 -6.01 -1.56
C ARG A 197 -37.66 -6.00 -0.77
N TYR A 198 -37.79 -5.88 0.55
CA TYR A 198 -36.68 -5.99 1.48
C TYR A 198 -36.86 -7.22 2.36
N SER A 199 -35.79 -7.99 2.53
CA SER A 199 -35.77 -9.17 3.40
C SER A 199 -34.66 -9.01 4.42
N LEU A 200 -35.03 -8.75 5.67
CA LEU A 200 -34.08 -8.56 6.75
C LEU A 200 -33.50 -9.93 7.17
N PRO A 201 -32.17 -10.13 7.09
CA PRO A 201 -31.57 -11.38 7.54
C PRO A 201 -31.62 -11.50 9.08
N PRO A 202 -31.79 -12.72 9.62
CA PRO A 202 -31.87 -12.95 11.07
C PRO A 202 -30.50 -12.87 11.77
N VAL A 203 -29.42 -12.71 11.01
CA VAL A 203 -28.04 -12.63 11.49
C VAL A 203 -27.29 -11.52 10.72
N PRO A 204 -26.18 -10.98 11.27
CA PRO A 204 -25.36 -10.02 10.55
C PRO A 204 -24.89 -10.55 9.19
N ARG A 205 -24.89 -9.69 8.17
CA ARG A 205 -24.44 -10.04 6.80
C ARG A 205 -22.94 -10.35 6.74
N LEU A 206 -22.15 -9.62 7.52
CA LEU A 206 -20.69 -9.69 7.58
C LEU A 206 -20.21 -9.86 9.03
N ASP A 207 -19.10 -10.57 9.20
CA ASP A 207 -18.32 -10.67 10.43
C ASP A 207 -16.80 -10.51 10.11
N PRO A 208 -15.89 -10.58 11.09
CA PRO A 208 -14.44 -10.49 10.82
C PRO A 208 -13.87 -11.56 9.88
N ARG A 209 -14.61 -12.65 9.60
CA ARG A 209 -14.24 -13.74 8.69
C ARG A 209 -14.87 -13.58 7.29
N GLY A 210 -15.75 -12.59 7.10
CA GLY A 210 -16.39 -12.27 5.82
C GLY A 210 -17.89 -12.48 5.86
N VAL A 211 -18.45 -13.05 4.79
CA VAL A 211 -19.91 -13.28 4.69
C VAL A 211 -20.33 -14.41 5.60
N THR A 212 -21.29 -14.14 6.49
CA THR A 212 -21.74 -15.12 7.47
C THR A 212 -22.53 -16.24 6.80
N ASP A 213 -22.35 -17.44 7.34
CA ASP A 213 -22.99 -18.64 6.83
C ASP A 213 -24.53 -18.59 6.96
N GLY A 214 -25.03 -18.07 8.08
CA GLY A 214 -26.47 -17.88 8.30
C GLY A 214 -27.10 -16.86 7.34
N PHE A 215 -26.34 -15.84 6.90
CA PHE A 215 -26.81 -14.92 5.88
C PHE A 215 -26.94 -15.60 4.51
N LEU A 216 -25.98 -16.44 4.12
CA LEU A 216 -26.06 -17.20 2.86
C LEU A 216 -27.23 -18.19 2.85
N ASP A 217 -27.51 -18.81 3.99
CA ASP A 217 -28.66 -19.70 4.14
C ASP A 217 -30.00 -18.93 4.04
N HIS A 218 -30.05 -17.69 4.54
CA HIS A 218 -31.18 -16.78 4.34
C HIS A 218 -31.37 -16.41 2.86
N VAL A 219 -30.31 -16.03 2.13
CA VAL A 219 -30.38 -15.73 0.69
C VAL A 219 -30.92 -16.94 -0.10
N ALA A 220 -30.43 -18.15 0.21
CA ALA A 220 -30.92 -19.38 -0.42
C ALA A 220 -32.40 -19.66 -0.09
N ALA A 221 -32.85 -19.40 1.13
CA ALA A 221 -34.24 -19.57 1.54
C ALA A 221 -35.18 -18.58 0.82
N VAL A 222 -34.81 -17.30 0.77
CA VAL A 222 -35.56 -16.25 0.05
C VAL A 222 -35.66 -16.60 -1.44
N THR A 223 -34.54 -16.97 -2.06
CA THR A 223 -34.51 -17.39 -3.46
C THR A 223 -35.43 -18.58 -3.73
N ALA A 224 -35.36 -19.63 -2.89
CA ALA A 224 -36.20 -20.80 -3.08
C ALA A 224 -37.70 -20.49 -2.93
N ALA A 225 -38.07 -19.55 -2.03
CA ALA A 225 -39.44 -19.10 -1.87
C ALA A 225 -39.95 -18.35 -3.11
N GLU A 226 -39.17 -17.42 -3.66
CA GLU A 226 -39.55 -16.66 -4.86
C GLU A 226 -39.63 -17.53 -6.12
N VAL A 227 -38.71 -18.50 -6.29
CA VAL A 227 -38.78 -19.48 -7.38
C VAL A 227 -40.04 -20.33 -7.26
N SER A 228 -40.38 -20.78 -6.05
CA SER A 228 -41.57 -21.60 -5.80
C SER A 228 -42.87 -20.82 -6.00
N ALA A 229 -42.87 -19.51 -5.72
CA ALA A 229 -44.04 -18.65 -5.88
C ALA A 229 -44.26 -18.18 -7.33
N SER A 230 -43.18 -17.83 -8.04
CA SER A 230 -43.27 -17.24 -9.39
C SER A 230 -43.16 -18.26 -10.52
N GLY A 231 -42.40 -19.34 -10.33
CA GLY A 231 -42.04 -20.27 -11.41
C GLY A 231 -41.22 -19.62 -12.53
N THR A 232 -40.55 -18.49 -12.26
CA THR A 232 -39.78 -17.73 -13.27
C THR A 232 -38.29 -17.80 -13.07
N ASP A 233 -37.52 -17.51 -14.13
CA ASP A 233 -36.06 -17.46 -14.03
C ASP A 233 -35.62 -16.37 -13.03
N THR A 234 -34.71 -16.76 -12.15
CA THR A 234 -34.22 -15.95 -11.03
C THR A 234 -32.73 -15.72 -11.13
N LEU A 235 -32.31 -14.48 -10.92
CA LEU A 235 -30.91 -14.07 -10.85
C LEU A 235 -30.53 -13.71 -9.42
N VAL A 236 -29.51 -14.36 -8.88
CA VAL A 236 -29.04 -14.15 -7.50
C VAL A 236 -27.66 -13.50 -7.53
N PHE A 237 -27.49 -12.38 -6.84
CA PHE A 237 -26.20 -11.68 -6.72
C PHE A 237 -25.50 -11.99 -5.40
N LEU A 238 -24.25 -12.46 -5.48
CA LEU A 238 -23.38 -12.79 -4.34
C LEU A 238 -21.96 -12.25 -4.56
N PRO A 239 -21.20 -11.95 -3.48
CA PRO A 239 -19.90 -11.28 -3.63
C PRO A 239 -18.77 -12.19 -4.14
N GLY A 240 -18.94 -13.52 -4.24
CA GLY A 240 -17.91 -14.36 -4.86
C GLY A 240 -18.15 -15.86 -4.81
N VAL A 241 -17.17 -16.61 -5.31
CA VAL A 241 -17.29 -18.04 -5.66
C VAL A 241 -17.65 -18.92 -4.46
N ARG A 242 -17.01 -18.75 -3.30
CA ARG A 242 -17.33 -19.53 -2.08
C ARG A 242 -18.81 -19.38 -1.70
N GLU A 243 -19.30 -18.14 -1.78
CA GLU A 243 -20.69 -17.80 -1.49
C GLU A 243 -21.63 -18.42 -2.54
N ILE A 244 -21.28 -18.32 -3.82
CA ILE A 244 -22.00 -18.94 -4.94
C ILE A 244 -22.10 -20.46 -4.75
N ASP A 245 -20.99 -21.17 -4.55
CA ASP A 245 -20.97 -22.62 -4.41
C ASP A 245 -21.83 -23.10 -3.22
N ARG A 246 -21.79 -22.35 -2.11
CA ARG A 246 -22.64 -22.65 -0.96
C ARG A 246 -24.11 -22.48 -1.29
N VAL A 247 -24.49 -21.34 -1.85
CA VAL A 247 -25.89 -21.04 -2.18
C VAL A 247 -26.41 -21.97 -3.27
N VAL A 248 -25.59 -22.31 -4.27
CA VAL A 248 -25.90 -23.31 -5.31
C VAL A 248 -26.22 -24.66 -4.66
N ARG A 249 -25.33 -25.20 -3.80
CA ARG A 249 -25.59 -26.46 -3.08
C ARG A 249 -26.88 -26.39 -2.25
N ALA A 250 -27.07 -25.28 -1.54
CA ALA A 250 -28.21 -25.04 -0.68
C ALA A 250 -29.54 -24.93 -1.46
N LEU A 251 -29.50 -24.39 -2.69
CA LEU A 251 -30.64 -24.27 -3.59
C LEU A 251 -30.94 -25.60 -4.29
N SER A 252 -29.91 -26.30 -4.79
CA SER A 252 -30.08 -27.62 -5.40
C SER A 252 -30.74 -28.60 -4.42
N ALA A 253 -30.36 -28.56 -3.14
CA ALA A 253 -31.00 -29.37 -2.10
C ALA A 253 -32.47 -28.99 -1.81
N ARG A 254 -32.82 -27.69 -1.90
CA ARG A 254 -34.18 -27.19 -1.61
C ARG A 254 -35.13 -27.35 -2.80
N LEU A 255 -34.67 -27.02 -4.01
CA LEU A 255 -35.50 -26.98 -5.21
C LEU A 255 -35.55 -28.34 -5.91
N GLY A 256 -34.48 -29.14 -5.83
CA GLY A 256 -34.40 -30.42 -6.50
C GLY A 256 -34.63 -30.27 -8.00
N GLU A 257 -35.53 -31.09 -8.55
CA GLU A 257 -35.88 -31.04 -9.97
C GLU A 257 -36.79 -29.87 -10.37
N ARG A 258 -37.26 -29.05 -9.42
CA ARG A 258 -38.17 -27.92 -9.71
C ARG A 258 -37.50 -26.75 -10.42
N ALA A 259 -36.17 -26.65 -10.37
CA ALA A 259 -35.41 -25.59 -11.03
C ALA A 259 -33.99 -26.04 -11.39
N GLU A 260 -33.44 -25.51 -12.47
CA GLU A 260 -32.02 -25.70 -12.82
C GLU A 260 -31.18 -24.62 -12.15
N VAL A 261 -30.21 -25.00 -11.31
CA VAL A 261 -29.36 -24.06 -10.57
C VAL A 261 -27.99 -23.96 -11.22
N LEU A 262 -27.62 -22.77 -11.70
CA LEU A 262 -26.42 -22.54 -12.51
C LEU A 262 -25.50 -21.48 -11.86
N PRO A 263 -24.23 -21.79 -11.56
CA PRO A 263 -23.27 -20.77 -11.14
C PRO A 263 -22.84 -19.89 -12.32
N LEU A 264 -22.52 -18.63 -12.05
CA LEU A 264 -21.98 -17.70 -13.05
C LEU A 264 -20.90 -16.79 -12.45
N HIS A 265 -19.63 -17.17 -12.64
CA HIS A 265 -18.47 -16.39 -12.21
C HIS A 265 -17.28 -16.52 -13.17
N GLY A 266 -16.30 -15.62 -13.05
CA GLY A 266 -15.16 -15.52 -13.96
C GLY A 266 -14.25 -16.77 -14.03
N GLY A 267 -14.21 -17.56 -12.96
CA GLY A 267 -13.44 -18.82 -12.90
C GLY A 267 -14.07 -20.04 -13.61
N LEU A 268 -15.29 -19.94 -14.12
CA LEU A 268 -15.91 -21.02 -14.91
C LEU A 268 -15.27 -21.12 -16.29
N ASP A 269 -15.32 -22.32 -16.90
CA ASP A 269 -14.96 -22.47 -18.30
C ASP A 269 -15.93 -21.73 -19.23
N ALA A 270 -15.52 -21.57 -20.50
CA ALA A 270 -16.29 -20.82 -21.47
C ALA A 270 -17.67 -21.44 -21.76
N ALA A 271 -17.77 -22.77 -21.76
CA ALA A 271 -19.02 -23.46 -22.08
C ALA A 271 -20.04 -23.31 -20.94
N ALA A 272 -19.61 -23.39 -19.68
CA ALA A 272 -20.42 -23.18 -18.50
C ALA A 272 -20.90 -21.73 -18.40
N GLN A 273 -20.03 -20.75 -18.68
CA GLN A 273 -20.44 -19.34 -18.77
C GLN A 273 -21.47 -19.13 -19.88
N ASP A 274 -21.21 -19.66 -21.08
CA ASP A 274 -22.12 -19.57 -22.22
C ASP A 274 -23.48 -20.20 -21.89
N ARG A 275 -23.52 -21.35 -21.20
CA ARG A 275 -24.76 -22.02 -20.78
C ARG A 275 -25.62 -21.19 -19.83
N ALA A 276 -24.99 -20.48 -18.90
CA ALA A 276 -25.72 -19.61 -17.97
C ALA A 276 -26.39 -18.42 -18.67
N VAL A 277 -25.93 -18.04 -19.88
CA VAL A 277 -26.36 -16.83 -20.59
C VAL A 277 -27.07 -17.10 -21.91
N SER A 278 -27.07 -18.34 -22.40
CA SER A 278 -27.61 -18.73 -23.71
C SER A 278 -29.15 -18.73 -23.79
N GLY A 279 -29.85 -18.46 -22.69
CA GLY A 279 -31.32 -18.57 -22.61
C GLY A 279 -31.82 -20.02 -22.68
N SER A 280 -33.09 -20.25 -22.35
CA SER A 280 -33.81 -21.48 -22.72
C SER A 280 -34.23 -21.33 -24.20
N GLY A 281 -33.41 -21.86 -25.11
CA GLY A 281 -33.65 -21.70 -26.54
C GLY A 281 -34.98 -22.30 -26.98
N ARG A 282 -35.67 -21.62 -27.91
CA ARG A 282 -36.70 -22.14 -28.83
C ARG A 282 -36.14 -23.25 -29.75
N GLY A 283 -35.54 -24.27 -29.15
CA GLY A 283 -34.85 -25.38 -29.78
C GLY A 283 -34.64 -26.58 -28.87
N ASP A 284 -35.05 -26.50 -27.59
CA ASP A 284 -35.30 -27.72 -26.82
C ASP A 284 -36.54 -28.44 -27.38
N PRO A 285 -36.56 -29.79 -27.34
CA PRO A 285 -37.62 -30.58 -27.95
C PRO A 285 -38.98 -30.14 -27.41
N ALA A 286 -40.02 -30.32 -28.23
CA ALA A 286 -41.42 -30.22 -27.83
C ALA A 286 -41.65 -30.71 -26.39
N PRO A 287 -42.60 -30.11 -25.65
CA PRO A 287 -42.88 -30.46 -24.25
C PRO A 287 -42.81 -31.98 -24.07
N ASP A 288 -42.07 -32.40 -23.05
CA ASP A 288 -42.10 -33.79 -22.57
C ASP A 288 -43.56 -34.27 -22.59
N ARG A 289 -43.77 -35.53 -22.96
CA ARG A 289 -45.07 -36.22 -23.00
C ARG A 289 -45.85 -36.13 -21.68
N SER A 290 -45.27 -35.56 -20.62
CA SER A 290 -45.88 -35.17 -19.34
C SER A 290 -46.64 -33.83 -19.32
N GLY A 291 -46.52 -32.97 -20.34
CA GLY A 291 -47.24 -31.69 -20.41
C GLY A 291 -46.72 -30.59 -19.48
N ALA A 292 -45.58 -30.78 -18.81
CA ALA A 292 -44.93 -29.77 -17.99
C ALA A 292 -44.09 -28.79 -18.85
N GLY A 293 -44.26 -27.49 -18.65
CA GLY A 293 -43.45 -26.45 -19.31
C GLY A 293 -41.96 -26.50 -18.91
N PRO A 294 -41.10 -25.69 -19.55
CA PRO A 294 -39.67 -25.65 -19.24
C PRO A 294 -39.44 -25.26 -17.76
N ARG A 295 -38.49 -25.95 -17.10
CA ARG A 295 -38.12 -25.72 -15.70
C ARG A 295 -37.49 -24.32 -15.54
N PRO A 296 -37.83 -23.55 -14.49
CA PRO A 296 -37.21 -22.25 -14.23
C PRO A 296 -35.72 -22.40 -13.91
N ARG A 297 -34.93 -21.41 -14.31
CA ARG A 297 -33.48 -21.37 -14.06
C ARG A 297 -33.15 -20.41 -12.93
N VAL A 298 -32.22 -20.81 -12.06
CA VAL A 298 -31.68 -19.97 -10.99
C VAL A 298 -30.21 -19.75 -11.27
N VAL A 299 -29.88 -18.58 -11.80
CA VAL A 299 -28.50 -18.19 -12.09
C VAL A 299 -27.93 -17.47 -10.88
N VAL A 300 -26.89 -18.04 -10.28
CA VAL A 300 -26.23 -17.48 -9.08
C VAL A 300 -24.90 -16.86 -9.51
N SER A 301 -24.83 -15.53 -9.48
CA SER A 301 -23.74 -14.77 -10.10
C SER A 301 -23.05 -13.79 -9.15
N THR A 302 -21.82 -13.40 -9.51
CA THR A 302 -21.21 -12.17 -8.99
C THR A 302 -21.82 -10.94 -9.69
N ASP A 303 -21.15 -9.80 -9.59
CA ASP A 303 -21.38 -8.62 -10.44
C ASP A 303 -21.26 -8.88 -11.96
N LEU A 304 -20.93 -10.11 -12.40
CA LEU A 304 -20.82 -10.49 -13.81
C LEU A 304 -22.11 -10.24 -14.60
N ALA A 305 -23.27 -10.38 -13.95
CA ALA A 305 -24.58 -10.14 -14.55
C ALA A 305 -25.14 -8.72 -14.27
N GLU A 306 -24.40 -7.85 -13.57
CA GLU A 306 -24.86 -6.53 -13.12
C GLU A 306 -25.03 -5.54 -14.27
N SER A 307 -24.09 -5.55 -15.22
CA SER A 307 -23.91 -4.51 -16.24
C SER A 307 -23.69 -5.11 -17.63
N SER A 308 -22.58 -5.83 -17.80
CA SER A 308 -22.01 -6.23 -19.09
C SER A 308 -22.58 -7.52 -19.71
N LEU A 309 -23.48 -8.22 -19.04
CA LEU A 309 -24.06 -9.49 -19.51
C LEU A 309 -25.57 -9.54 -19.28
N THR A 310 -26.34 -9.91 -20.30
CA THR A 310 -27.79 -10.11 -20.17
C THR A 310 -28.07 -11.59 -19.98
N VAL A 311 -28.78 -11.96 -18.91
CA VAL A 311 -29.33 -13.30 -18.71
C VAL A 311 -30.78 -13.26 -19.21
N PRO A 312 -31.11 -13.88 -20.36
CA PRO A 312 -32.46 -13.84 -20.90
C PRO A 312 -33.45 -14.57 -19.98
N GLY A 313 -34.70 -14.10 -19.93
CA GLY A 313 -35.80 -14.77 -19.23
C GLY A 313 -36.00 -14.37 -17.76
N VAL A 314 -35.05 -13.68 -17.15
CA VAL A 314 -35.09 -13.29 -15.72
C VAL A 314 -36.27 -12.36 -15.41
N ARG A 315 -37.05 -12.71 -14.38
CA ARG A 315 -38.16 -11.90 -13.85
C ARG A 315 -38.07 -11.67 -12.34
N VAL A 316 -37.19 -12.40 -11.66
CA VAL A 316 -36.89 -12.21 -10.23
C VAL A 316 -35.39 -11.97 -10.05
N VAL A 317 -35.06 -10.98 -9.22
CA VAL A 317 -33.69 -10.76 -8.74
C VAL A 317 -33.66 -10.92 -7.23
N VAL A 318 -32.68 -11.65 -6.70
CA VAL A 318 -32.37 -11.69 -5.26
C VAL A 318 -30.96 -11.14 -5.06
N ASP A 319 -30.83 -10.02 -4.37
CA ASP A 319 -29.56 -9.31 -4.23
C ASP A 319 -29.06 -9.35 -2.78
N ALA A 320 -27.90 -9.97 -2.56
CA ALA A 320 -27.22 -9.93 -1.28
C ALA A 320 -26.69 -8.53 -0.94
N CYS A 321 -26.67 -7.60 -1.90
CA CYS A 321 -26.20 -6.21 -1.78
C CYS A 321 -24.77 -6.08 -1.24
N LEU A 322 -23.95 -7.09 -1.55
CA LEU A 322 -22.52 -7.14 -1.23
C LEU A 322 -21.74 -7.11 -2.55
N SER A 323 -20.52 -6.57 -2.48
CA SER A 323 -19.54 -6.58 -3.55
C SER A 323 -18.18 -7.00 -2.99
N ARG A 324 -17.32 -7.55 -3.85
CA ARG A 324 -15.95 -7.92 -3.49
C ARG A 324 -14.99 -7.08 -4.29
N GLU A 325 -14.27 -6.20 -3.60
CA GLU A 325 -13.41 -5.19 -4.19
C GLU A 325 -11.94 -5.48 -3.87
N PRO A 326 -11.01 -5.29 -4.82
CA PRO A 326 -9.59 -5.25 -4.51
C PRO A 326 -9.29 -4.03 -3.64
N ARG A 327 -8.61 -4.25 -2.51
CA ARG A 327 -8.08 -3.20 -1.65
C ARG A 327 -6.65 -3.47 -1.27
N ARG A 328 -5.82 -2.44 -1.33
CA ARG A 328 -4.44 -2.48 -0.84
C ARG A 328 -4.36 -2.06 0.62
N ASP A 329 -3.61 -2.80 1.43
CA ASP A 329 -3.10 -2.40 2.75
C ASP A 329 -1.77 -1.68 2.53
N ALA A 330 -1.83 -0.35 2.57
CA ALA A 330 -0.72 0.56 2.40
C ALA A 330 0.46 0.31 3.36
N ALA A 331 0.20 -0.20 4.57
CA ALA A 331 1.23 -0.35 5.60
C ALA A 331 2.08 -1.62 5.44
N ARG A 332 1.58 -2.62 4.71
CA ARG A 332 2.20 -3.95 4.59
C ARG A 332 2.48 -4.37 3.15
N ASP A 333 2.20 -3.48 2.20
CA ASP A 333 2.31 -3.71 0.75
C ASP A 333 1.59 -4.98 0.27
N MET A 334 0.34 -5.13 0.72
CA MET A 334 -0.49 -6.29 0.44
C MET A 334 -1.77 -5.88 -0.27
N THR A 335 -2.12 -6.57 -1.36
CA THR A 335 -3.43 -6.42 -2.02
C THR A 335 -4.30 -7.61 -1.66
N GLY A 336 -5.54 -7.36 -1.25
CA GLY A 336 -6.50 -8.39 -0.90
C GLY A 336 -7.90 -8.07 -1.39
N LEU A 337 -8.72 -9.10 -1.56
CA LEU A 337 -10.15 -8.92 -1.86
C LEU A 337 -10.92 -8.72 -0.56
N VAL A 338 -11.60 -7.59 -0.43
CA VAL A 338 -12.44 -7.28 0.73
C VAL A 338 -13.90 -7.31 0.31
N THR A 339 -14.73 -7.96 1.12
CA THR A 339 -16.18 -7.93 0.89
C THR A 339 -16.75 -6.70 1.60
N VAL A 340 -17.44 -5.86 0.85
CA VAL A 340 -18.08 -4.63 1.33
C VAL A 340 -19.55 -4.62 0.93
N SER A 341 -20.32 -3.71 1.51
CA SER A 341 -21.65 -3.41 0.98
C SER A 341 -21.54 -2.79 -0.41
N ALA A 342 -22.36 -3.26 -1.35
CA ALA A 342 -22.44 -2.68 -2.69
C ALA A 342 -22.99 -1.24 -2.62
N SER A 343 -22.71 -0.44 -3.64
CA SER A 343 -23.30 0.89 -3.78
C SER A 343 -24.79 0.82 -4.11
N ARG A 344 -25.54 1.90 -3.82
CA ARG A 344 -26.97 1.99 -4.13
C ARG A 344 -27.22 1.85 -5.63
N ASP A 345 -26.42 2.53 -6.45
CA ASP A 345 -26.56 2.46 -7.92
C ASP A 345 -26.33 1.04 -8.44
N SER A 346 -25.35 0.32 -7.90
CA SER A 346 -25.10 -1.08 -8.24
C SER A 346 -26.31 -1.96 -7.90
N CYS A 347 -26.86 -1.83 -6.69
CA CYS A 347 -28.06 -2.55 -6.29
C CYS A 347 -29.29 -2.19 -7.14
N VAL A 348 -29.44 -0.93 -7.56
CA VAL A 348 -30.50 -0.48 -8.47
C VAL A 348 -30.34 -1.13 -9.86
N GLN A 349 -29.13 -1.16 -10.41
CA GLN A 349 -28.84 -1.83 -11.69
C GLN A 349 -29.13 -3.33 -11.63
N ARG A 350 -28.71 -4.00 -10.54
CA ARG A 350 -29.03 -5.40 -10.26
C ARG A 350 -30.53 -5.63 -10.22
N SER A 351 -31.27 -4.79 -9.49
CA SER A 351 -32.73 -4.85 -9.38
C SER A 351 -33.40 -4.71 -10.76
N GLY A 352 -32.90 -3.78 -11.60
CA GLY A 352 -33.40 -3.53 -12.95
C GLY A 352 -33.28 -4.74 -13.89
N ARG A 353 -32.48 -5.77 -13.56
CA ARG A 353 -32.41 -7.02 -14.34
C ARG A 353 -33.73 -7.78 -14.38
N ALA A 354 -34.56 -7.66 -13.35
CA ALA A 354 -35.87 -8.31 -13.29
C ALA A 354 -36.92 -7.70 -14.23
N ALA A 355 -36.77 -6.42 -14.59
CA ALA A 355 -37.79 -5.63 -15.30
C ALA A 355 -37.50 -5.38 -16.79
N ARG A 356 -36.58 -6.17 -17.39
CA ARG A 356 -36.12 -5.95 -18.77
C ARG A 356 -37.05 -6.46 -19.85
N LEU A 357 -37.61 -7.64 -19.64
CA LEU A 357 -38.43 -8.36 -20.62
C LEU A 357 -39.91 -8.38 -20.23
N GLY A 358 -40.26 -7.78 -19.09
CA GLY A 358 -41.61 -7.72 -18.53
C GLY A 358 -41.56 -7.29 -17.07
N PRO A 359 -42.72 -7.13 -16.39
CA PRO A 359 -42.79 -6.72 -14.98
C PRO A 359 -41.98 -7.64 -14.06
N GLY A 360 -41.21 -7.10 -13.11
CA GLY A 360 -40.27 -7.90 -12.32
C GLY A 360 -40.39 -7.69 -10.82
N ILE A 361 -39.74 -8.57 -10.05
CA ILE A 361 -39.56 -8.43 -8.60
C ILE A 361 -38.06 -8.41 -8.29
N ALA A 362 -37.62 -7.50 -7.44
CA ALA A 362 -36.28 -7.53 -6.85
C ALA A 362 -36.37 -7.58 -5.32
N VAL A 363 -35.74 -8.60 -4.73
CA VAL A 363 -35.65 -8.79 -3.29
C VAL A 363 -34.23 -8.45 -2.82
N ARG A 364 -34.11 -7.44 -1.96
CA ARG A 364 -32.84 -7.03 -1.35
C ARG A 364 -32.71 -7.65 0.03
N CYS A 365 -31.65 -8.43 0.25
CA CYS A 365 -31.42 -9.12 1.52
C CYS A 365 -30.78 -8.21 2.59
N LEU A 366 -31.45 -7.09 2.89
CA LEU A 366 -31.17 -6.16 3.99
C LEU A 366 -32.45 -5.35 4.30
N SER A 367 -32.41 -4.52 5.35
CA SER A 367 -33.49 -3.55 5.60
C SER A 367 -33.44 -2.35 4.65
N GLU A 368 -34.59 -1.69 4.48
CA GLU A 368 -34.68 -0.44 3.73
C GLU A 368 -33.82 0.68 4.34
N ASP A 369 -33.77 0.73 5.67
CA ASP A 369 -32.96 1.69 6.42
C ASP A 369 -31.45 1.46 6.18
N GLU A 370 -30.98 0.20 6.18
CA GLU A 370 -29.61 -0.13 5.82
C GLU A 370 -29.32 0.20 4.33
N PHE A 371 -30.31 0.04 3.44
CA PHE A 371 -30.16 0.37 2.01
C PHE A 371 -29.93 1.86 1.81
N SER A 372 -30.66 2.70 2.56
CA SER A 372 -30.53 4.16 2.47
C SER A 372 -29.13 4.68 2.84
N ARG A 373 -28.42 3.95 3.70
CA ARG A 373 -27.05 4.26 4.17
C ARG A 373 -25.93 3.70 3.30
N LEU A 374 -26.25 2.91 2.27
CA LEU A 374 -25.24 2.40 1.36
C LEU A 374 -24.57 3.57 0.59
N PRO A 375 -23.27 3.44 0.22
CA PRO A 375 -22.61 4.43 -0.62
C PRO A 375 -23.42 4.71 -1.89
N PRO A 376 -23.58 5.98 -2.32
CA PRO A 376 -24.35 6.29 -3.53
C PRO A 376 -23.74 5.63 -4.77
N HIS A 377 -22.44 5.83 -4.99
CA HIS A 377 -21.72 5.40 -6.19
C HIS A 377 -20.62 4.39 -5.85
N ARG A 378 -20.16 3.68 -6.88
CA ARG A 378 -19.03 2.76 -6.78
C ARG A 378 -17.74 3.56 -6.56
N THR A 379 -16.82 3.03 -5.75
CA THR A 379 -15.47 3.61 -5.63
C THR A 379 -14.67 3.28 -6.90
N PRO A 380 -14.08 4.25 -7.60
CA PRO A 380 -13.32 3.98 -8.82
C PRO A 380 -12.07 3.14 -8.50
N ALA A 381 -11.74 2.19 -9.39
CA ALA A 381 -10.67 1.23 -9.13
C ALA A 381 -9.29 1.90 -8.96
N ILE A 382 -9.07 3.06 -9.57
CA ILE A 382 -7.83 3.85 -9.45
C ILE A 382 -7.57 4.32 -8.00
N ALA A 383 -8.62 4.42 -7.18
CA ALA A 383 -8.50 4.89 -5.79
C ALA A 383 -8.07 3.79 -4.81
N THR A 384 -8.28 2.51 -5.14
CA THR A 384 -8.10 1.39 -4.18
C THR A 384 -7.16 0.28 -4.66
N SER A 385 -6.83 0.25 -5.95
CA SER A 385 -6.04 -0.82 -6.58
C SER A 385 -4.53 -0.57 -6.51
N ASP A 386 -3.74 -1.63 -6.76
CA ASP A 386 -2.31 -1.46 -7.02
C ASP A 386 -2.11 -0.78 -8.39
N LEU A 387 -1.45 0.38 -8.39
CA LEU A 387 -1.20 1.18 -9.59
C LEU A 387 0.11 0.84 -10.30
N THR A 388 0.79 -0.28 -9.97
CA THR A 388 2.08 -0.65 -10.58
C THR A 388 2.00 -0.78 -12.11
N THR A 389 1.00 -1.49 -12.65
CA THR A 389 0.81 -1.60 -14.11
C THR A 389 0.45 -0.24 -14.72
N PHE A 390 -0.52 0.47 -14.13
CA PHE A 390 -0.93 1.80 -14.57
C PHE A 390 0.26 2.78 -14.64
N ALA A 391 1.11 2.80 -13.62
CA ALA A 391 2.28 3.68 -13.54
C ALA A 391 3.31 3.37 -14.63
N LEU A 392 3.49 2.10 -14.99
CA LEU A 392 4.36 1.72 -16.10
C LEU A 392 3.76 2.13 -17.43
N ASP A 393 2.47 1.89 -17.62
CA ASP A 393 1.74 2.20 -18.85
C ASP A 393 1.77 3.70 -19.15
N VAL A 394 1.43 4.56 -18.18
CA VAL A 394 1.47 6.03 -18.36
C VAL A 394 2.91 6.55 -18.53
N ALA A 395 3.90 5.93 -17.89
CA ALA A 395 5.30 6.29 -18.10
C ALA A 395 5.82 5.89 -19.48
N CYS A 396 5.34 4.78 -20.05
CA CYS A 396 5.65 4.36 -21.42
C CYS A 396 4.97 5.28 -22.44
N TRP A 397 3.78 5.79 -22.12
CA TRP A 397 3.07 6.80 -22.91
C TRP A 397 3.78 8.17 -22.90
N GLY A 398 4.51 8.48 -21.83
CA GLY A 398 5.24 9.75 -21.67
C GLY A 398 4.64 10.71 -20.65
N ALA A 399 3.60 10.29 -19.93
CA ALA A 399 2.94 11.04 -18.87
C ALA A 399 3.22 10.38 -17.51
N PRO A 400 4.43 10.55 -16.93
CA PRO A 400 4.77 9.92 -15.64
C PRO A 400 3.75 10.32 -14.56
N ARG A 401 3.31 9.34 -13.76
CA ARG A 401 2.24 9.46 -12.76
C ARG A 401 0.84 9.79 -13.33
N GLY A 402 0.69 9.85 -14.64
CA GLY A 402 -0.53 10.33 -15.29
C GLY A 402 -0.73 11.83 -15.18
N GLU A 403 0.33 12.59 -14.87
CA GLU A 403 0.28 14.06 -14.86
C GLU A 403 -0.04 14.58 -16.28
N GLY A 404 -1.06 15.44 -16.39
CA GLY A 404 -1.51 16.00 -17.67
C GLY A 404 -2.56 15.18 -18.41
N LEU A 405 -2.75 13.90 -18.07
CA LEU A 405 -3.77 13.06 -18.69
C LEU A 405 -5.19 13.47 -18.26
N ALA A 406 -6.14 13.40 -19.21
CA ALA A 406 -7.57 13.63 -18.98
C ALA A 406 -8.25 12.44 -18.26
N LEU A 407 -7.71 12.04 -17.10
CA LEU A 407 -8.27 10.99 -16.27
C LEU A 407 -9.54 11.47 -15.57
N PRO A 408 -10.59 10.64 -15.45
CA PRO A 408 -11.76 11.00 -14.66
C PRO A 408 -11.40 11.36 -13.22
N ASP A 409 -10.60 10.52 -12.54
CA ASP A 409 -10.09 10.74 -11.19
C ASP A 409 -8.55 10.65 -11.22
N ALA A 410 -7.88 11.55 -10.50
CA ALA A 410 -6.44 11.50 -10.36
C ALA A 410 -5.99 10.31 -9.48
N PRO A 411 -4.87 9.66 -9.78
CA PRO A 411 -4.36 8.58 -8.94
C PRO A 411 -3.95 9.12 -7.55
N PRO A 412 -4.22 8.40 -6.45
CA PRO A 412 -3.79 8.83 -5.12
C PRO A 412 -2.27 8.97 -5.04
N ALA A 413 -1.78 10.13 -4.56
CA ALA A 413 -0.35 10.47 -4.54
C ALA A 413 0.51 9.40 -3.83
N GLY A 414 0.03 8.89 -2.68
CA GLY A 414 0.73 7.84 -1.94
C GLY A 414 0.85 6.52 -2.72
N GLU A 415 -0.20 6.13 -3.44
CA GLU A 415 -0.22 4.88 -4.20
C GLU A 415 0.63 4.97 -5.48
N ILE A 416 0.54 6.09 -6.21
CA ILE A 416 1.33 6.26 -7.44
C ILE A 416 2.83 6.38 -7.14
N HIS A 417 3.23 7.03 -6.04
CA HIS A 417 4.63 7.08 -5.61
C HIS A 417 5.17 5.69 -5.24
N ARG A 418 4.38 4.86 -4.56
CA ARG A 418 4.76 3.47 -4.25
C ARG A 418 4.91 2.64 -5.51
N ALA A 419 3.97 2.75 -6.46
CA ALA A 419 4.07 2.09 -7.75
C ALA A 419 5.37 2.49 -8.48
N GLN A 420 5.73 3.77 -8.46
CA GLN A 420 7.02 4.23 -9.00
C GLN A 420 8.22 3.63 -8.28
N SER A 421 8.22 3.57 -6.94
CA SER A 421 9.31 2.95 -6.18
C SER A 421 9.49 1.47 -6.51
N VAL A 422 8.39 0.72 -6.66
CA VAL A 422 8.43 -0.66 -7.15
C VAL A 422 9.07 -0.71 -8.53
N LEU A 423 8.58 0.07 -9.48
CA LEU A 423 9.08 0.04 -10.85
C LEU A 423 10.54 0.52 -10.98
N GLN A 424 10.99 1.47 -10.16
CA GLN A 424 12.40 1.86 -10.05
C GLN A 424 13.24 0.70 -9.52
N GLY A 425 12.76 -0.03 -8.51
CA GLY A 425 13.41 -1.25 -8.02
C GLY A 425 13.48 -2.37 -9.06
N LEU A 426 12.54 -2.43 -10.01
CA LEU A 426 12.59 -3.34 -11.17
C LEU A 426 13.50 -2.82 -12.30
N GLY A 427 14.03 -1.60 -12.21
CA GLY A 427 14.76 -0.92 -13.27
C GLY A 427 13.89 -0.45 -14.45
N ALA A 428 12.57 -0.42 -14.27
CA ALA A 428 11.60 -0.07 -15.30
C ALA A 428 11.42 1.45 -15.47
N LEU A 429 11.68 2.22 -14.40
CA LEU A 429 11.65 3.68 -14.42
C LEU A 429 13.00 4.28 -14.00
N ASP A 430 13.33 5.47 -14.52
CA ASP A 430 14.45 6.28 -14.07
C ASP A 430 14.11 7.10 -12.80
N ALA A 431 15.10 7.86 -12.29
CA ALA A 431 14.92 8.72 -11.12
C ALA A 431 13.88 9.86 -11.33
N ARG A 432 13.55 10.20 -12.59
CA ARG A 432 12.52 11.18 -12.95
C ARG A 432 11.15 10.52 -13.18
N GLY A 433 11.05 9.20 -13.05
CA GLY A 433 9.82 8.44 -13.26
C GLY A 433 9.51 8.12 -14.72
N ARG A 434 10.45 8.32 -15.65
CA ARG A 434 10.27 8.00 -17.08
C ARG A 434 10.60 6.54 -17.36
N ALA A 435 9.91 5.93 -18.32
CA ALA A 435 10.18 4.55 -18.73
C ALA A 435 11.59 4.39 -19.32
N THR A 436 12.33 3.40 -18.80
CA THR A 436 13.61 2.94 -19.36
C THR A 436 13.34 1.97 -20.52
N ASP A 437 14.38 1.59 -21.28
CA ASP A 437 14.25 0.55 -22.32
C ASP A 437 13.78 -0.78 -21.72
N ARG A 438 14.32 -1.11 -20.55
CA ARG A 438 13.84 -2.25 -19.74
C ARG A 438 12.37 -2.09 -19.37
N GLY A 439 11.92 -0.91 -18.97
CA GLY A 439 10.51 -0.64 -18.70
C GLY A 439 9.60 -0.90 -19.90
N ARG A 440 10.03 -0.48 -21.09
CA ARG A 440 9.31 -0.77 -22.35
C ARG A 440 9.28 -2.26 -22.66
N ASP A 441 10.36 -2.98 -22.42
CA ASP A 441 10.39 -4.44 -22.57
C ASP A 441 9.44 -5.14 -21.59
N LEU A 442 9.38 -4.69 -20.33
CA LEU A 442 8.41 -5.21 -19.35
C LEU A 442 6.96 -4.97 -19.81
N ALA A 443 6.65 -3.77 -20.31
CA ALA A 443 5.31 -3.38 -20.75
C ALA A 443 4.81 -4.22 -21.95
N ARG A 444 5.72 -4.73 -22.78
CA ARG A 444 5.39 -5.64 -23.90
C ARG A 444 4.90 -7.01 -23.44
N VAL A 445 5.26 -7.44 -22.24
CA VAL A 445 4.80 -8.73 -21.70
C VAL A 445 3.39 -8.54 -21.10
N PRO A 446 2.38 -9.30 -21.54
CA PRO A 446 0.99 -9.05 -21.19
C PRO A 446 0.59 -9.60 -19.80
N VAL A 447 1.38 -9.28 -18.78
CA VAL A 447 1.22 -9.65 -17.35
C VAL A 447 1.59 -8.45 -16.46
N ASP A 448 1.45 -8.58 -15.14
CA ASP A 448 1.94 -7.59 -14.17
C ASP A 448 3.45 -7.33 -14.37
N PRO A 449 3.95 -6.08 -14.26
CA PRO A 449 5.38 -5.77 -14.44
C PRO A 449 6.34 -6.63 -13.61
N ARG A 450 5.93 -7.06 -12.41
CA ARG A 450 6.69 -7.98 -11.56
C ARG A 450 6.83 -9.36 -12.22
N HIS A 451 5.73 -9.88 -12.74
CA HIS A 451 5.71 -11.15 -13.48
C HIS A 451 6.45 -11.06 -14.82
N ALA A 452 6.40 -9.90 -15.49
CA ALA A 452 7.16 -9.64 -16.71
C ALA A 452 8.66 -9.72 -16.44
N ARG A 453 9.12 -9.09 -15.35
CA ARG A 453 10.51 -9.22 -14.88
C ARG A 453 10.87 -10.67 -14.60
N ALA A 454 10.02 -11.41 -13.87
CA ALA A 454 10.27 -12.81 -13.56
C ALA A 454 10.42 -13.68 -14.81
N LEU A 455 9.63 -13.41 -15.84
CA LEU A 455 9.74 -14.10 -17.12
C LEU A 455 11.08 -13.79 -17.82
N LEU A 456 11.38 -12.50 -18.00
CA LEU A 456 12.51 -12.04 -18.79
C LEU A 456 13.86 -12.27 -18.11
N ASP A 457 13.95 -12.04 -16.80
CA ASP A 457 15.17 -12.27 -16.01
C ASP A 457 15.33 -13.75 -15.65
N GLY A 458 14.23 -14.49 -15.48
CA GLY A 458 14.24 -15.89 -15.09
C GLY A 458 14.61 -16.81 -16.25
N ALA A 459 14.12 -16.54 -17.46
CA ALA A 459 14.33 -17.41 -18.62
C ALA A 459 15.81 -17.70 -18.97
N PRO A 460 16.75 -16.72 -18.91
CA PRO A 460 18.18 -16.99 -19.08
C PRO A 460 18.80 -17.91 -18.03
N VAL A 461 18.17 -18.02 -16.85
CA VAL A 461 18.71 -18.76 -15.70
C VAL A 461 18.08 -20.14 -15.60
N VAL A 462 16.74 -20.22 -15.54
CA VAL A 462 16.01 -21.49 -15.33
C VAL A 462 15.48 -22.11 -16.62
N GLY A 463 15.63 -21.42 -17.76
CA GLY A 463 15.08 -21.80 -19.05
C GLY A 463 13.70 -21.20 -19.32
N ARG A 464 13.43 -20.91 -20.60
CA ARG A 464 12.20 -20.26 -21.08
C ARG A 464 10.92 -20.98 -20.66
N GLY A 465 10.86 -22.31 -20.86
CA GLY A 465 9.71 -23.12 -20.50
C GLY A 465 9.39 -23.05 -19.00
N MET A 466 10.38 -23.25 -18.13
CA MET A 466 10.19 -23.16 -16.67
C MET A 466 9.73 -21.77 -16.23
N ALA A 467 10.37 -20.71 -16.72
CA ALA A 467 9.99 -19.34 -16.39
C ALA A 467 8.54 -19.03 -16.84
N ALA A 468 8.19 -19.41 -18.07
CA ALA A 468 6.86 -19.19 -18.62
C ALA A 468 5.77 -19.98 -17.88
N GLU A 469 6.04 -21.21 -17.50
CA GLU A 469 5.13 -22.06 -16.72
C GLU A 469 4.85 -21.49 -15.32
N VAL A 470 5.88 -21.04 -14.62
CA VAL A 470 5.75 -20.43 -13.28
C VAL A 470 5.03 -19.09 -13.38
N VAL A 471 5.36 -18.26 -14.37
CA VAL A 471 4.66 -16.98 -14.58
C VAL A 471 3.20 -17.19 -14.99
N ALA A 472 2.89 -18.19 -15.82
CA ALA A 472 1.52 -18.55 -16.14
C ALA A 472 0.74 -19.01 -14.90
N LEU A 473 1.40 -19.76 -14.00
CA LEU A 473 0.85 -20.16 -12.72
C LEU A 473 0.58 -18.95 -11.81
N LEU A 474 1.51 -17.99 -11.69
CA LEU A 474 1.32 -16.79 -10.89
C LEU A 474 0.20 -15.89 -11.46
N ALA A 475 0.16 -15.76 -12.79
CA ALA A 475 -0.83 -14.94 -13.47
C ALA A 475 -2.24 -15.54 -13.53
N SER A 476 -2.41 -16.82 -13.20
CA SER A 476 -3.73 -17.47 -13.19
C SER A 476 -4.60 -17.02 -12.02
N GLY A 477 -4.00 -16.44 -10.96
CA GLY A 477 -4.71 -16.05 -9.75
C GLY A 477 -5.29 -17.24 -8.96
N ARG A 478 -4.83 -18.45 -9.26
CA ARG A 478 -5.25 -19.67 -8.56
C ARG A 478 -4.78 -19.60 -7.11
N ARG A 479 -5.70 -19.82 -6.17
CA ARG A 479 -5.32 -19.97 -4.76
C ARG A 479 -4.55 -21.27 -4.59
N SER A 480 -3.45 -21.23 -3.84
CA SER A 480 -2.70 -22.41 -3.43
C SER A 480 -3.21 -22.90 -2.07
N PRO A 481 -4.03 -23.97 -1.97
CA PRO A 481 -4.61 -24.39 -0.69
C PRO A 481 -3.55 -24.83 0.33
N ALA A 482 -2.47 -25.46 -0.15
CA ALA A 482 -1.34 -25.91 0.66
C ALA A 482 -0.22 -24.85 0.78
N GLY A 483 -0.31 -23.76 0.02
CA GLY A 483 0.69 -22.71 -0.06
C GLY A 483 2.02 -23.11 -0.72
N ASP A 484 2.02 -24.21 -1.48
CA ASP A 484 3.18 -24.77 -2.16
C ASP A 484 3.01 -24.68 -3.69
N LEU A 485 3.70 -23.72 -4.29
CA LEU A 485 3.68 -23.47 -5.73
C LEU A 485 4.33 -24.60 -6.54
N VAL A 486 5.21 -25.41 -5.94
CA VAL A 486 5.84 -26.55 -6.62
C VAL A 486 4.84 -27.69 -6.79
N ALA A 487 4.09 -28.01 -5.72
CA ALA A 487 3.03 -29.01 -5.77
C ALA A 487 1.92 -28.62 -6.75
N ASP A 488 1.60 -27.34 -6.77
CA ASP A 488 0.63 -26.75 -7.68
C ASP A 488 1.04 -26.84 -9.16
N LEU A 489 2.29 -26.46 -9.47
CA LEU A 489 2.84 -26.58 -10.82
C LEU A 489 2.83 -28.05 -11.29
N ARG A 490 3.16 -28.98 -10.39
CA ARG A 490 3.10 -30.41 -10.67
C ARG A 490 1.66 -30.85 -10.99
N ALA A 491 0.68 -30.41 -10.23
CA ALA A 491 -0.74 -30.74 -10.49
C ALA A 491 -1.22 -30.22 -11.86
N LEU A 492 -0.76 -29.03 -12.26
CA LEU A 492 -1.07 -28.45 -13.56
C LEU A 492 -0.45 -29.28 -14.70
N ARG A 493 0.84 -29.62 -14.60
CA ARG A 493 1.57 -30.44 -15.58
C ARG A 493 0.95 -31.84 -15.76
N GLU A 494 0.45 -32.44 -14.68
CA GLU A 494 -0.15 -33.77 -14.71
C GLU A 494 -1.64 -33.75 -15.12
N GLY A 495 -2.21 -32.59 -15.46
CA GLY A 495 -3.62 -32.48 -15.85
C GLY A 495 -4.61 -32.73 -14.71
N ARG A 496 -4.14 -32.71 -13.45
CA ARG A 496 -4.96 -32.95 -12.25
C ARG A 496 -5.74 -31.73 -11.79
N ALA A 497 -5.45 -30.56 -12.35
CA ALA A 497 -6.14 -29.30 -12.07
C ALA A 497 -7.11 -28.95 -13.21
N ALA A 498 -8.29 -28.44 -12.88
CA ALA A 498 -9.33 -28.11 -13.86
C ALA A 498 -8.88 -27.05 -14.89
N ASP A 499 -7.93 -26.20 -14.52
CA ASP A 499 -7.38 -25.11 -15.33
C ASP A 499 -6.10 -25.47 -16.10
N SER A 500 -5.63 -26.72 -16.04
CA SER A 500 -4.40 -27.19 -16.71
C SER A 500 -4.33 -26.80 -18.19
N GLY A 501 -5.41 -27.01 -18.95
CA GLY A 501 -5.40 -26.68 -20.39
C GLY A 501 -5.30 -25.18 -20.68
N THR A 502 -5.85 -24.33 -19.81
CA THR A 502 -5.74 -22.86 -19.95
C THR A 502 -4.36 -22.38 -19.54
N TRP A 503 -3.82 -22.93 -18.46
CA TRP A 503 -2.45 -22.68 -18.02
C TRP A 503 -1.43 -23.06 -19.10
N GLU A 504 -1.56 -24.25 -19.70
CA GLU A 504 -0.61 -24.72 -20.73
C GLU A 504 -0.58 -23.80 -21.95
N ARG A 505 -1.75 -23.35 -22.42
CA ARG A 505 -1.83 -22.38 -23.53
C ARG A 505 -1.15 -21.06 -23.19
N GLU A 506 -1.35 -20.57 -21.96
CA GLU A 506 -0.71 -19.32 -21.51
C GLU A 506 0.79 -19.48 -21.33
N ALA A 507 1.27 -20.59 -20.74
CA ALA A 507 2.69 -20.89 -20.60
C ALA A 507 3.38 -20.92 -21.98
N ARG A 508 2.83 -21.65 -22.95
CA ARG A 508 3.36 -21.67 -24.32
C ARG A 508 3.33 -20.28 -24.98
N ARG A 509 2.33 -19.45 -24.69
CA ARG A 509 2.24 -18.08 -25.21
C ARG A 509 3.35 -17.20 -24.65
N LEU A 510 3.56 -17.25 -23.32
CA LEU A 510 4.61 -16.50 -22.64
C LEU A 510 6.01 -16.97 -23.06
N GLU A 511 6.19 -18.28 -23.23
CA GLU A 511 7.45 -18.85 -23.70
C GLU A 511 7.86 -18.29 -25.08
N ARG A 512 6.90 -18.13 -26.01
CA ARG A 512 7.14 -17.55 -27.34
C ARG A 512 7.53 -16.08 -27.31
N LEU A 513 7.21 -15.35 -26.24
CA LEU A 513 7.61 -13.94 -26.09
C LEU A 513 9.08 -13.80 -25.68
N VAL A 514 9.73 -14.89 -25.28
CA VAL A 514 11.14 -14.87 -24.85
C VAL A 514 12.02 -15.53 -25.90
N HIS A 515 12.85 -14.73 -26.55
CA HIS A 515 13.76 -15.20 -27.60
C HIS A 515 15.11 -15.71 -27.08
N THR A 516 15.48 -15.37 -25.84
CA THR A 516 16.75 -15.73 -25.21
C THR A 516 16.54 -16.67 -24.02
N GLY A 517 17.38 -17.70 -23.88
CA GLY A 517 17.43 -18.51 -22.66
C GLY A 517 17.37 -20.01 -22.92
N ASP A 518 18.53 -20.61 -23.15
CA ASP A 518 18.75 -22.03 -22.90
C ASP A 518 19.39 -22.09 -21.51
N GLY A 519 18.54 -22.21 -20.49
CA GLY A 519 18.93 -22.06 -19.09
C GLY A 519 20.22 -22.80 -18.75
N ARG A 520 21.05 -22.21 -17.89
CA ARG A 520 22.26 -22.88 -17.40
C ARG A 520 21.80 -23.98 -16.43
N GLY A 521 21.79 -25.23 -16.89
CA GLY A 521 21.44 -26.37 -16.05
C GLY A 521 22.20 -26.34 -14.71
N GLY A 522 21.58 -26.84 -13.64
CA GLY A 522 22.21 -26.91 -12.31
C GLY A 522 21.33 -26.43 -11.14
N ILE A 523 20.23 -25.74 -11.41
CA ILE A 523 19.26 -25.35 -10.36
C ILE A 523 18.20 -26.45 -10.20
N PRO A 524 17.97 -26.98 -8.98
CA PRO A 524 16.89 -27.92 -8.71
C PRO A 524 15.53 -27.38 -9.16
N PRO A 525 14.63 -28.21 -9.72
CA PRO A 525 13.34 -27.73 -10.24
C PRO A 525 12.49 -26.96 -9.20
N ALA A 526 12.53 -27.36 -7.93
CA ALA A 526 11.80 -26.67 -6.87
C ALA A 526 12.35 -25.26 -6.59
N GLU A 527 13.68 -25.12 -6.56
CA GLU A 527 14.37 -23.84 -6.40
C GLU A 527 14.25 -22.96 -7.65
N ALA A 528 14.12 -23.55 -8.83
CA ALA A 528 13.82 -22.81 -10.05
C ALA A 528 12.45 -22.11 -9.98
N VAL A 529 11.43 -22.78 -9.41
CA VAL A 529 10.14 -22.13 -9.10
C VAL A 529 10.34 -20.99 -8.11
N GLY A 530 11.09 -21.24 -7.03
CA GLY A 530 11.44 -20.21 -6.04
C GLY A 530 12.11 -19.00 -6.66
N LEU A 531 13.10 -19.20 -7.54
CA LEU A 531 13.86 -18.12 -8.15
C LEU A 531 12.97 -17.23 -9.04
N VAL A 532 12.10 -17.83 -9.86
CA VAL A 532 11.17 -17.07 -10.70
C VAL A 532 10.18 -16.27 -9.84
N VAL A 533 9.67 -16.87 -8.74
CA VAL A 533 8.80 -16.15 -7.78
C VAL A 533 9.56 -15.00 -7.11
N ALA A 534 10.81 -15.21 -6.69
CA ALA A 534 11.64 -14.21 -6.05
C ALA A 534 11.98 -13.04 -7.00
N LEU A 535 12.14 -13.30 -8.30
CA LEU A 535 12.34 -12.25 -9.30
C LEU A 535 11.09 -11.37 -9.49
N ALA A 536 9.88 -11.94 -9.32
CA ALA A 536 8.65 -11.16 -9.29
C ALA A 536 8.55 -10.31 -8.01
N HIS A 537 8.88 -10.90 -6.87
CA HIS A 537 8.68 -10.30 -5.55
C HIS A 537 9.97 -10.29 -4.73
N PRO A 538 10.97 -9.47 -5.10
CA PRO A 538 12.26 -9.43 -4.41
C PRO A 538 12.13 -9.01 -2.94
N ASP A 539 11.16 -8.14 -2.64
CA ASP A 539 10.79 -7.69 -1.30
C ASP A 539 10.17 -8.80 -0.43
N ARG A 540 9.68 -9.88 -1.05
CA ARG A 540 9.05 -11.04 -0.39
C ARG A 540 9.94 -12.29 -0.38
N VAL A 541 11.22 -12.13 -0.70
CA VAL A 541 12.23 -13.13 -0.34
C VAL A 541 12.27 -13.25 1.18
N ALA A 542 12.14 -14.46 1.70
CA ALA A 542 11.90 -14.70 3.11
C ALA A 542 12.94 -15.65 3.70
N ARG A 543 13.46 -15.31 4.88
CA ARG A 543 14.38 -16.16 5.64
C ARG A 543 13.73 -16.59 6.96
N ARG A 544 13.89 -17.86 7.31
CA ARG A 544 13.40 -18.41 8.58
C ARG A 544 14.11 -17.76 9.77
N ARG A 545 13.35 -17.32 10.76
CA ARG A 545 13.82 -16.80 12.05
C ARG A 545 12.96 -17.37 13.17
N GLY A 546 13.46 -18.40 13.84
CA GLY A 546 12.71 -19.15 14.85
C GLY A 546 11.52 -19.90 14.26
N GLY A 547 10.31 -19.61 14.75
CA GLY A 547 9.05 -20.21 14.29
C GLY A 547 8.36 -19.48 13.14
N GLN A 548 8.94 -18.39 12.64
CA GLN A 548 8.36 -17.55 11.58
C GLN A 548 9.39 -17.25 10.47
N TYR A 549 8.94 -16.60 9.40
CA TYR A 549 9.78 -16.08 8.34
C TYR A 549 9.78 -14.55 8.36
N THR A 550 10.93 -13.95 8.10
CA THR A 550 11.08 -12.50 7.91
C THR A 550 11.37 -12.25 6.44
N PHE A 551 10.56 -11.39 5.82
CA PHE A 551 10.71 -10.99 4.43
C PHE A 551 11.81 -9.92 4.29
N ALA A 552 12.36 -9.75 3.08
CA ALA A 552 13.28 -8.67 2.77
C ALA A 552 12.65 -7.28 3.00
N SER A 553 11.33 -7.16 2.90
CA SER A 553 10.56 -5.96 3.28
C SER A 553 10.49 -5.71 4.80
N GLY A 554 10.93 -6.66 5.63
CA GLY A 554 10.81 -6.62 7.10
C GLY A 554 9.52 -7.23 7.65
N THR A 555 8.58 -7.59 6.78
CA THR A 555 7.32 -8.25 7.19
C THR A 555 7.57 -9.63 7.77
N GLY A 556 7.01 -9.92 8.94
CA GLY A 556 6.99 -11.26 9.53
C GLY A 556 5.76 -12.05 9.05
N ALA A 557 5.92 -13.34 8.74
CA ALA A 557 4.81 -14.22 8.40
C ALA A 557 5.07 -15.67 8.81
N VAL A 558 4.00 -16.45 8.98
CA VAL A 558 4.07 -17.89 9.28
C VAL A 558 3.56 -18.74 8.12
N LEU A 559 4.07 -19.97 8.03
CA LEU A 559 3.50 -20.98 7.14
C LEU A 559 2.18 -21.53 7.71
N PRO A 560 1.24 -21.99 6.86
CA PRO A 560 0.04 -22.65 7.32
C PRO A 560 0.38 -23.99 8.01
N PRO A 561 -0.43 -24.44 8.98
CA PRO A 561 -0.21 -25.74 9.63
C PRO A 561 -0.13 -26.89 8.62
N GLY A 562 0.88 -27.75 8.75
CA GLY A 562 1.08 -28.90 7.87
C GLY A 562 1.70 -28.55 6.50
N SER A 563 2.21 -27.33 6.30
CA SER A 563 2.90 -26.96 5.06
C SER A 563 4.12 -27.83 4.81
N ALA A 564 4.23 -28.36 3.59
CA ALA A 564 5.41 -29.10 3.11
C ALA A 564 6.68 -28.24 3.03
N LEU A 565 6.53 -26.91 3.07
CA LEU A 565 7.65 -25.95 3.08
C LEU A 565 8.29 -25.79 4.47
N THR A 566 7.80 -26.51 5.47
CA THR A 566 8.38 -26.51 6.82
C THR A 566 9.80 -27.07 6.77
N GLY A 567 10.77 -26.31 7.26
CA GLY A 567 12.17 -26.72 7.34
C GLY A 567 13.10 -26.02 6.35
N HIS A 568 12.57 -25.45 5.26
CA HIS A 568 13.36 -24.64 4.34
C HIS A 568 13.85 -23.36 5.02
N GLU A 569 15.14 -23.02 4.84
CA GLU A 569 15.69 -21.78 5.41
C GLU A 569 15.20 -20.55 4.64
N TRP A 570 15.13 -20.67 3.31
CA TRP A 570 14.77 -19.60 2.39
C TRP A 570 13.52 -19.96 1.60
N LEU A 571 12.63 -18.99 1.44
CA LEU A 571 11.41 -19.10 0.65
C LEU A 571 11.26 -17.88 -0.26
N ALA A 572 10.71 -18.10 -1.44
CA ALA A 572 10.15 -17.03 -2.26
C ALA A 572 8.63 -17.00 -2.09
N VAL A 573 8.09 -15.87 -1.64
CA VAL A 573 6.65 -15.75 -1.32
C VAL A 573 5.93 -14.94 -2.41
N ALA A 574 4.96 -15.58 -3.08
CA ALA A 574 4.11 -14.92 -4.07
C ALA A 574 2.90 -14.24 -3.40
N GLU A 575 2.25 -14.96 -2.47
CA GLU A 575 1.02 -14.49 -1.82
C GLU A 575 1.15 -14.61 -0.30
N VAL A 576 0.77 -13.53 0.37
CA VAL A 576 0.64 -13.45 1.83
C VAL A 576 -0.74 -12.86 2.12
N ALA A 577 -1.40 -13.33 3.17
CA ALA A 577 -2.70 -12.82 3.58
C ALA A 577 -2.72 -12.53 5.07
N ARG A 578 -3.50 -11.52 5.47
CA ARG A 578 -3.80 -11.30 6.89
C ARG A 578 -4.52 -12.53 7.44
N ALA A 579 -4.17 -12.90 8.65
CA ALA A 579 -4.93 -13.84 9.44
C ALA A 579 -5.12 -13.26 10.84
N SER A 580 -6.28 -13.54 11.44
CA SER A 580 -6.57 -13.21 12.82
C SER A 580 -6.66 -14.48 13.66
N GLY A 581 -6.23 -14.42 14.92
CA GLY A 581 -6.29 -15.55 15.87
C GLY A 581 -5.10 -16.51 15.75
N ARG A 582 -5.26 -17.75 16.26
CA ARG A 582 -4.17 -18.74 16.40
C ARG A 582 -3.41 -19.07 15.11
N ALA A 583 -4.03 -18.87 13.95
CA ALA A 583 -3.42 -19.16 12.64
C ALA A 583 -2.34 -18.14 12.21
N ALA A 584 -2.29 -16.95 12.82
CA ALA A 584 -1.38 -15.88 12.43
C ALA A 584 -0.11 -15.78 13.29
N GLY A 585 -0.11 -16.42 14.47
CA GLY A 585 0.90 -16.19 15.50
C GLY A 585 1.01 -14.71 15.90
N GLU A 586 2.14 -14.31 16.46
CA GLU A 586 2.47 -12.91 16.77
C GLU A 586 2.69 -12.05 15.51
N ALA A 587 2.96 -12.68 14.37
CA ALA A 587 3.28 -12.02 13.10
C ALA A 587 2.07 -11.38 12.40
N GLY A 588 0.85 -11.88 12.64
CA GLY A 588 -0.38 -11.33 12.05
C GLY A 588 -0.60 -11.62 10.55
N ALA A 589 0.28 -12.41 9.92
CA ALA A 589 0.23 -12.74 8.49
C ALA A 589 0.58 -14.21 8.22
N VAL A 590 -0.06 -14.79 7.19
CA VAL A 590 0.13 -16.19 6.77
C VAL A 590 0.55 -16.24 5.31
N ILE A 591 1.59 -17.00 5.02
CA ILE A 591 2.05 -17.30 3.67
C ILE A 591 1.01 -18.17 2.97
N ARG A 592 0.49 -17.71 1.83
CA ARG A 592 -0.57 -18.39 1.05
C ARG A 592 -0.06 -19.04 -0.22
N ALA A 593 1.08 -18.61 -0.73
CA ALA A 593 1.74 -19.24 -1.86
C ALA A 593 3.25 -18.93 -1.80
N ALA A 594 4.07 -19.98 -1.74
CA ALA A 594 5.51 -19.86 -1.74
C ALA A 594 6.17 -21.06 -2.44
N ALA A 595 7.45 -20.91 -2.72
CA ALA A 595 8.32 -21.99 -3.21
C ALA A 595 9.65 -21.95 -2.45
N PRO A 596 10.32 -23.12 -2.31
CA PRO A 596 11.65 -23.17 -1.70
C PRO A 596 12.64 -22.39 -2.55
N LEU A 597 13.56 -21.72 -1.87
CA LEU A 597 14.66 -20.96 -2.47
C LEU A 597 15.93 -21.31 -1.72
N ASP A 598 17.07 -21.08 -2.34
CA ASP A 598 18.38 -21.15 -1.70
C ASP A 598 18.95 -19.73 -1.47
N ARG A 599 20.07 -19.64 -0.76
CA ARG A 599 20.68 -18.34 -0.47
C ARG A 599 21.18 -17.65 -1.74
N GLU A 600 21.75 -18.40 -2.69
CA GLU A 600 22.27 -17.82 -3.92
C GLU A 600 21.12 -17.25 -4.78
N GLY A 601 20.01 -17.98 -4.91
CA GLY A 601 18.80 -17.52 -5.56
C GLY A 601 18.19 -16.29 -4.88
N ALA A 602 18.18 -16.23 -3.55
CA ALA A 602 17.74 -15.07 -2.77
C ALA A 602 18.57 -13.82 -3.07
N GLU A 603 19.90 -13.91 -2.94
CA GLU A 603 20.82 -12.79 -3.21
C GLU A 603 20.77 -12.36 -4.69
N ARG A 604 20.58 -13.30 -5.64
CA ARG A 604 20.43 -13.01 -7.07
C ARG A 604 19.14 -12.25 -7.37
N ALA A 605 18.00 -12.77 -6.93
CA ALA A 605 16.69 -12.22 -7.27
C ALA A 605 16.45 -10.84 -6.64
N ALA A 606 16.92 -10.65 -5.42
CA ALA A 606 16.80 -9.42 -4.65
C ALA A 606 18.12 -8.64 -4.55
N SER A 607 18.98 -8.74 -5.57
CA SER A 607 20.29 -8.07 -5.61
C SER A 607 20.21 -6.55 -5.43
N GLY A 608 19.15 -5.90 -5.91
CA GLY A 608 18.90 -4.47 -5.67
C GLY A 608 18.57 -4.11 -4.21
N LEU A 609 18.32 -5.10 -3.34
CA LEU A 609 18.11 -4.94 -1.90
C LEU A 609 19.34 -5.35 -1.09
N LEU A 610 20.42 -5.80 -1.75
CA LEU A 610 21.66 -6.12 -1.05
C LEU A 610 22.31 -4.83 -0.58
N ASP A 611 22.65 -4.82 0.69
CA ASP A 611 23.33 -3.70 1.33
C ASP A 611 24.48 -4.23 2.20
N ASP A 612 25.56 -3.45 2.28
CA ASP A 612 26.73 -3.77 3.09
C ASP A 612 27.07 -2.55 3.94
N ASP A 613 26.43 -2.51 5.10
CA ASP A 613 26.42 -1.37 6.00
C ASP A 613 27.43 -1.57 7.12
N GLU A 614 28.17 -0.51 7.45
CA GLU A 614 29.01 -0.49 8.63
C GLU A 614 28.31 0.23 9.77
N THR A 615 28.00 -0.52 10.82
CA THR A 615 27.37 0.02 12.03
C THR A 615 28.36 0.02 13.17
N ALA A 616 28.32 1.05 14.01
CA ALA A 616 29.11 1.12 15.21
C ALA A 616 28.22 1.38 16.42
N THR A 617 28.60 0.83 17.55
CA THR A 617 27.99 1.11 18.85
C THR A 617 29.07 1.56 19.80
N PHE A 618 28.77 2.58 20.60
CA PHE A 618 29.65 3.06 21.64
C PHE A 618 29.03 2.72 23.00
N SER A 619 29.73 1.92 23.80
CA SER A 619 29.28 1.55 25.14
C SER A 619 30.46 1.26 26.06
N GLY A 620 30.36 1.67 27.32
CA GLY A 620 31.42 1.46 28.31
C GLY A 620 32.76 2.10 27.93
N GLY A 621 32.75 3.23 27.22
CA GLY A 621 33.96 3.91 26.76
C GLY A 621 34.68 3.23 25.59
N ALA A 622 34.09 2.19 24.99
CA ALA A 622 34.64 1.47 23.87
C ALA A 622 33.73 1.55 22.64
N LEU A 623 34.36 1.65 21.47
CA LEU A 623 33.69 1.66 20.18
C LEU A 623 33.79 0.26 19.55
N THR A 624 32.64 -0.34 19.25
CA THR A 624 32.56 -1.64 18.58
C THR A 624 31.88 -1.50 17.23
N GLY A 625 32.58 -1.88 16.16
CA GLY A 625 32.07 -1.87 14.79
C GLY A 625 31.64 -3.25 14.32
N ARG A 626 30.57 -3.30 13.53
CA ARG A 626 30.12 -4.50 12.82
C ARG A 626 29.77 -4.11 11.39
N ARG A 627 30.33 -4.85 10.44
CA ARG A 627 29.90 -4.80 9.05
C ARG A 627 28.76 -5.80 8.88
N ILE A 628 27.60 -5.30 8.51
CA ILE A 628 26.36 -6.05 8.43
C ILE A 628 25.95 -6.10 6.97
N ARG A 629 26.10 -7.27 6.37
CA ARG A 629 25.56 -7.54 5.05
C ARG A 629 24.09 -7.92 5.20
N ARG A 630 23.22 -7.19 4.50
CA ARG A 630 21.76 -7.38 4.56
C ARG A 630 21.18 -7.63 3.17
N LEU A 631 20.03 -8.31 3.15
CA LEU A 631 19.13 -8.39 2.01
C LEU A 631 17.81 -7.72 2.45
N GLY A 632 17.68 -6.43 2.19
CA GLY A 632 16.65 -5.58 2.81
C GLY A 632 16.74 -5.66 4.34
N ALA A 633 15.64 -6.06 4.99
CA ALA A 633 15.58 -6.25 6.44
C ALA A 633 16.24 -7.54 6.95
N ILE A 634 16.66 -8.45 6.07
CA ILE A 634 17.25 -9.74 6.46
C ILE A 634 18.75 -9.58 6.66
N GLU A 635 19.23 -9.75 7.90
CA GLU A 635 20.67 -9.86 8.15
C GLU A 635 21.22 -11.18 7.60
N LEU A 636 22.17 -11.09 6.67
CA LEU A 636 22.84 -12.24 6.07
C LEU A 636 24.06 -12.67 6.89
N SER A 637 24.85 -11.69 7.32
CA SER A 637 26.04 -11.87 8.17
C SER A 637 26.41 -10.56 8.86
N ALA A 638 26.89 -10.66 10.10
CA ALA A 638 27.48 -9.53 10.82
C ALA A 638 28.90 -9.89 11.27
N THR A 639 29.91 -9.27 10.66
CA THR A 639 31.33 -9.48 10.98
C THR A 639 31.86 -8.33 11.83
N PRO A 640 32.59 -8.60 12.93
CA PRO A 640 33.28 -7.54 13.66
C PRO A 640 34.30 -6.84 12.75
N VAL A 641 34.24 -5.51 12.69
CA VAL A 641 35.18 -4.68 11.92
C VAL A 641 35.63 -3.49 12.75
N ARG A 642 36.74 -2.86 12.34
CA ARG A 642 37.07 -1.54 12.86
C ARG A 642 36.14 -0.51 12.19
N PRO A 643 35.36 0.24 12.97
CA PRO A 643 34.45 1.22 12.41
C PRO A 643 35.24 2.38 11.80
N GLY A 644 34.82 2.83 10.63
CA GLY A 644 35.32 3.99 9.94
C GLY A 644 34.86 5.29 10.62
N PRO A 645 35.42 6.44 10.20
CA PRO A 645 35.20 7.72 10.87
C PRO A 645 33.72 8.11 10.98
N ALA A 646 32.93 7.95 9.91
CA ALA A 646 31.51 8.31 9.90
C ALA A 646 30.68 7.45 10.87
N ALA A 647 30.91 6.13 10.90
CA ALA A 647 30.23 5.22 11.83
C ALA A 647 30.62 5.52 13.28
N ALA A 648 31.89 5.84 13.55
CA ALA A 648 32.38 6.24 14.86
C ALA A 648 31.69 7.50 15.38
N VAL A 649 31.63 8.56 14.57
CA VAL A 649 30.93 9.81 14.89
C VAL A 649 29.47 9.55 15.22
N SER A 650 28.76 8.81 14.36
CA SER A 650 27.34 8.48 14.56
C SER A 650 27.09 7.73 15.87
N ALA A 651 27.93 6.72 16.17
CA ALA A 651 27.80 5.91 17.39
C ALA A 651 28.06 6.70 18.67
N VAL A 652 29.08 7.55 18.67
CA VAL A 652 29.40 8.40 19.84
C VAL A 652 28.34 9.49 20.00
N ALA A 653 27.87 10.11 18.91
CA ALA A 653 26.79 11.09 18.94
C ALA A 653 25.51 10.48 19.52
N ALA A 654 25.12 9.29 19.10
CA ALA A 654 23.95 8.59 19.63
C ALA A 654 24.07 8.31 21.14
N ALA A 655 25.26 7.93 21.62
CA ALA A 655 25.53 7.74 23.03
C ALA A 655 25.42 9.06 23.82
N VAL A 656 25.97 10.16 23.30
CA VAL A 656 25.91 11.49 23.90
C VAL A 656 24.47 12.03 23.94
N ARG A 657 23.66 11.84 22.89
CA ARG A 657 22.23 12.23 22.92
C ARG A 657 21.46 11.54 24.03
N THR A 658 21.73 10.25 24.24
CA THR A 658 20.99 9.43 25.21
C THR A 658 21.45 9.65 26.65
N GLY A 659 22.76 9.81 26.87
CA GLY A 659 23.36 9.83 28.21
C GLY A 659 24.16 11.09 28.56
N GLY A 660 24.13 12.13 27.72
CA GLY A 660 24.92 13.36 27.91
C GLY A 660 26.43 13.14 27.89
N LEU A 661 27.18 14.08 28.44
CA LEU A 661 28.64 13.95 28.61
C LEU A 661 29.06 12.69 29.39
N PRO A 662 28.35 12.27 30.48
CA PRO A 662 28.71 11.06 31.24
C PRO A 662 28.72 9.76 30.41
N ALA A 663 28.04 9.72 29.27
CA ALA A 663 28.06 8.56 28.37
C ALA A 663 29.47 8.25 27.83
N LEU A 664 30.36 9.24 27.77
CA LEU A 664 31.74 9.09 27.28
C LEU A 664 32.66 8.39 28.29
N GLY A 665 32.29 8.38 29.56
CA GLY A 665 33.06 7.79 30.66
C GLY A 665 33.23 8.75 31.84
N PRO A 666 33.76 8.27 32.97
CA PRO A 666 33.96 9.10 34.15
C PRO A 666 35.10 10.10 33.93
N ASP A 667 34.77 11.39 33.96
CA ASP A 667 35.71 12.51 33.99
C ASP A 667 35.10 13.65 34.83
N ASP A 668 35.52 13.72 36.10
CA ASP A 668 35.00 14.71 37.06
C ASP A 668 35.33 16.14 36.63
N ASP A 669 36.45 16.35 35.94
CA ASP A 669 36.90 17.68 35.53
C ASP A 669 36.09 18.17 34.32
N ALA A 670 35.84 17.28 33.36
CA ALA A 670 34.94 17.54 32.24
C ALA A 670 33.50 17.80 32.71
N SER A 671 33.00 17.02 33.67
CA SER A 671 31.66 17.18 34.23
C SER A 671 31.50 18.55 34.90
N ARG A 672 32.49 18.98 35.69
CA ARG A 672 32.45 20.32 36.30
C ARG A 672 32.52 21.44 35.27
N LEU A 673 33.37 21.32 34.25
CA LEU A 673 33.45 22.30 33.17
C LEU A 673 32.11 22.39 32.41
N TRP A 674 31.47 21.25 32.16
CA TRP A 674 30.17 21.15 31.49
C TRP A 674 29.07 21.85 32.28
N HIS A 675 28.98 21.64 33.59
CA HIS A 675 28.00 22.31 34.44
C HIS A 675 28.22 23.83 34.46
N ARG A 676 29.47 24.28 34.50
CA ARG A 676 29.84 25.70 34.44
C ARG A 676 29.46 26.33 33.10
N LEU A 677 29.72 25.64 31.99
CA LEU A 677 29.34 26.09 30.64
C LEU A 677 27.82 26.16 30.46
N ALA A 678 27.09 25.18 30.98
CA ALA A 678 25.63 25.17 30.94
C ALA A 678 25.05 26.36 31.70
N LEU A 679 25.59 26.69 32.87
CA LEU A 679 25.19 27.87 33.62
C LEU A 679 25.57 29.17 32.90
N ALA A 680 26.75 29.24 32.28
CA ALA A 680 27.17 30.39 31.47
C ALA A 680 26.17 30.68 30.35
N HIS A 681 25.83 29.65 29.57
CA HIS A 681 24.87 29.76 28.48
C HIS A 681 23.48 30.17 28.98
N ARG A 682 22.99 29.57 30.08
CA ARG A 682 21.69 29.89 30.67
C ARG A 682 21.55 31.36 31.08
N GLU A 683 22.59 31.92 31.71
CA GLU A 683 22.53 33.24 32.36
C GLU A 683 23.07 34.39 31.49
N LEU A 684 24.00 34.09 30.58
CA LEU A 684 24.65 35.08 29.72
C LEU A 684 24.24 34.97 28.25
N GLY A 685 23.70 33.82 27.81
CA GLY A 685 23.33 33.58 26.41
C GLY A 685 24.55 33.57 25.47
N ALA A 686 24.34 33.95 24.21
CA ALA A 686 25.42 34.07 23.23
C ALA A 686 26.48 35.11 23.69
N PRO A 687 27.78 34.88 23.46
CA PRO A 687 28.39 33.82 22.64
C PRO A 687 28.70 32.50 23.38
N TRP A 688 28.24 32.32 24.63
CA TRP A 688 28.47 31.07 25.36
C TRP A 688 27.72 29.90 24.71
N PRO A 689 28.37 28.75 24.46
CA PRO A 689 27.79 27.67 23.67
C PRO A 689 26.69 26.92 24.42
N GLU A 690 25.64 26.50 23.71
CA GLU A 690 24.66 25.57 24.26
C GLU A 690 25.28 24.18 24.43
N VAL A 691 25.30 23.63 25.64
CA VAL A 691 25.92 22.33 25.93
C VAL A 691 24.91 21.26 26.36
N SER A 692 23.68 21.31 25.81
CA SER A 692 22.71 20.23 25.96
C SER A 692 23.21 18.93 25.31
N ALA A 693 22.63 17.79 25.68
CA ALA A 693 23.01 16.49 25.10
C ALA A 693 22.90 16.48 23.56
N ASP A 694 21.83 17.06 23.02
CA ASP A 694 21.66 17.21 21.57
C ASP A 694 22.67 18.17 20.96
N ALA A 695 22.90 19.34 21.57
CA ALA A 695 23.86 20.33 21.04
C ALA A 695 25.31 19.83 21.07
N LEU A 696 25.68 19.00 22.06
CA LEU A 696 27.00 18.35 22.11
C LEU A 696 27.13 17.24 21.04
N ALA A 697 26.04 16.50 20.77
CA ALA A 697 26.02 15.46 19.75
C ALA A 697 26.05 16.02 18.32
N ASP A 698 25.33 17.12 18.07
CA ASP A 698 25.30 17.80 16.76
C ASP A 698 26.66 18.41 16.39
N ARG A 699 27.42 18.85 17.40
CA ARG A 699 28.74 19.48 17.24
C ARG A 699 29.90 18.56 17.61
N LEU A 700 29.68 17.25 17.64
CA LEU A 700 30.66 16.28 18.13
C LEU A 700 32.03 16.41 17.42
N THR A 701 32.02 16.62 16.11
CA THR A 701 33.24 16.79 15.30
C THR A 701 34.02 18.04 15.67
N GLU A 702 33.35 19.11 16.09
CA GLU A 702 33.96 20.39 16.48
C GLU A 702 34.81 20.24 17.75
N TRP A 703 34.26 19.59 18.77
CA TRP A 703 34.89 19.58 20.09
C TRP A 703 35.56 18.25 20.45
N LEU A 704 35.10 17.10 19.92
CA LEU A 704 35.60 15.76 20.24
C LEU A 704 36.21 15.03 19.02
N GLY A 705 36.36 15.71 17.87
CA GLY A 705 36.83 15.10 16.62
C GLY A 705 38.09 14.22 16.76
N PRO A 706 39.22 14.75 17.28
CA PRO A 706 40.45 13.98 17.44
C PRO A 706 40.31 12.73 18.32
N GLU A 707 39.49 12.81 19.38
CA GLU A 707 39.24 11.69 20.28
C GLU A 707 38.36 10.62 19.61
N VAL A 708 37.38 11.02 18.79
CA VAL A 708 36.56 10.12 17.97
C VAL A 708 37.39 9.44 16.88
N ASP A 709 38.28 10.16 16.21
CA ASP A 709 39.18 9.58 15.20
C ASP A 709 40.12 8.55 15.82
N ALA A 710 40.64 8.86 17.02
CA ALA A 710 41.50 7.94 17.75
C ALA A 710 40.74 6.74 18.35
N LEU A 711 39.43 6.87 18.62
CA LEU A 711 38.55 5.73 18.92
C LEU A 711 38.37 4.83 17.69
N ALA A 712 38.13 5.42 16.51
CA ALA A 712 38.03 4.67 15.25
C ALA A 712 39.33 3.90 14.94
N GLY A 713 40.49 4.45 15.34
CA GLY A 713 41.81 3.79 15.27
C GLY A 713 42.02 2.60 16.22
N GLY A 714 41.09 2.31 17.15
CA GLY A 714 41.15 1.17 18.09
C GLY A 714 41.49 1.53 19.54
N GLY A 715 41.39 2.80 19.93
CA GLY A 715 41.56 3.24 21.32
C GLY A 715 40.31 3.06 22.20
N LYS A 716 40.43 3.43 23.49
CA LYS A 716 39.30 3.61 24.41
C LYS A 716 39.10 5.10 24.72
N MET A 717 37.89 5.47 25.13
CA MET A 717 37.58 6.83 25.60
C MET A 717 38.00 7.00 27.06
N THR A 718 37.97 5.91 27.84
CA THR A 718 38.44 5.89 29.24
C THR A 718 39.89 6.36 29.33
N GLY A 719 40.14 7.40 30.11
CA GLY A 719 41.47 7.99 30.33
C GLY A 719 41.87 9.06 29.31
N ARG A 720 40.99 9.44 28.37
CA ARG A 720 41.16 10.64 27.55
C ARG A 720 40.68 11.88 28.30
N ASP A 721 41.36 12.99 28.09
CA ASP A 721 41.03 14.29 28.68
C ASP A 721 39.85 14.92 27.92
N VAL A 722 38.63 14.51 28.29
CA VAL A 722 37.39 15.03 27.72
C VAL A 722 37.21 16.50 28.12
N GLY A 723 37.76 16.91 29.28
CA GLY A 723 37.76 18.29 29.73
C GLY A 723 38.48 19.23 28.76
N SER A 724 39.67 18.85 28.28
CA SER A 724 40.42 19.61 27.27
C SER A 724 39.69 19.68 25.93
N ALA A 725 39.05 18.59 25.52
CA ALA A 725 38.19 18.57 24.33
C ALA A 725 37.01 19.55 24.46
N LEU A 726 36.33 19.55 25.61
CA LEU A 726 35.19 20.42 25.87
C LEU A 726 35.58 21.91 25.90
N ARG A 727 36.82 22.25 26.33
CA ARG A 727 37.35 23.62 26.27
C ARG A 727 37.43 24.18 24.85
N ARG A 728 37.44 23.34 23.81
CA ARG A 728 37.42 23.79 22.40
C ARG A 728 36.13 24.54 22.05
N LEU A 729 35.05 24.34 22.81
CA LEU A 729 33.79 25.09 22.66
C LEU A 729 33.82 26.48 23.31
N LEU A 730 34.85 26.81 24.10
CA LEU A 730 34.92 28.10 24.79
C LEU A 730 35.05 29.25 23.77
N PRO A 731 34.18 30.27 23.82
CA PRO A 731 34.19 31.37 22.86
C PRO A 731 35.36 32.31 23.12
N TRP A 732 36.13 32.66 22.10
CA TRP A 732 37.16 33.69 22.18
C TRP A 732 36.59 35.04 21.73
N PRO A 733 36.84 36.16 22.46
CA PRO A 733 37.75 36.34 23.60
C PRO A 733 37.13 36.13 25.00
N GLU A 734 35.82 35.91 25.11
CA GLU A 734 35.07 35.87 26.38
C GLU A 734 35.57 34.77 27.34
N ALA A 735 36.12 33.68 26.81
CA ALA A 735 36.74 32.58 27.56
C ALA A 735 37.82 33.04 28.55
N SER A 736 38.50 34.17 28.28
CA SER A 736 39.51 34.73 29.18
C SER A 736 38.96 35.09 30.57
N ARG A 737 37.66 35.40 30.65
CA ARG A 737 36.96 35.71 31.91
C ARG A 737 36.19 34.52 32.48
N PHE A 738 36.27 33.33 31.88
CA PHE A 738 35.43 32.20 32.30
C PHE A 738 35.65 31.77 33.76
N ASP A 739 36.90 31.69 34.20
CA ASP A 739 37.25 31.36 35.59
C ASP A 739 36.94 32.51 36.58
N GLU A 740 36.80 33.75 36.10
CA GLU A 740 36.34 34.90 36.89
C GLU A 740 34.81 34.88 37.05
N LEU A 741 34.08 34.68 35.94
CA LEU A 741 32.62 34.67 35.90
C LEU A 741 32.04 33.47 36.65
N LEU A 742 32.61 32.29 36.45
CA LEU A 742 32.11 31.03 36.99
C LEU A 742 33.28 30.27 37.62
N PRO A 743 33.79 30.66 38.78
CA PRO A 743 34.99 30.06 39.37
C PRO A 743 34.77 28.59 39.80
N ASP A 744 35.77 27.71 39.60
CA ASP A 744 35.75 26.34 40.15
C ASP A 744 35.78 26.36 41.69
N ARG A 745 36.41 27.40 42.27
CA ARG A 745 36.50 27.61 43.71
C ARG A 745 36.30 29.06 44.11
N LEU A 746 35.56 29.28 45.19
CA LEU A 746 35.39 30.59 45.81
C LEU A 746 36.25 30.71 47.07
N GLN A 747 36.92 31.85 47.19
CA GLN A 747 37.64 32.22 48.41
C GLN A 747 36.65 32.81 49.42
N VAL A 748 36.72 32.33 50.66
CA VAL A 748 35.88 32.78 51.78
C VAL A 748 36.67 33.73 52.70
N PRO A 749 36.04 34.46 53.63
CA PRO A 749 36.68 35.51 54.43
C PRO A 749 37.92 35.03 55.20
N SER A 750 37.97 33.76 55.60
CA SER A 750 39.13 33.14 56.24
C SER A 750 40.34 32.97 55.32
N SER A 751 40.27 33.40 54.06
CA SER A 751 41.20 33.11 52.94
C SER A 751 41.23 31.66 52.46
N SER A 752 40.43 30.77 53.05
CA SER A 752 40.25 29.40 52.53
C SER A 752 39.52 29.40 51.19
N SER A 753 39.81 28.43 50.33
CA SER A 753 39.18 28.26 49.01
C SER A 753 38.36 26.97 48.96
N TYR A 754 37.06 27.11 48.66
CA TYR A 754 36.08 26.04 48.64
C TYR A 754 35.54 25.82 47.22
N ARG A 755 35.36 24.56 46.82
CA ARG A 755 34.78 24.21 45.53
C ARG A 755 33.32 24.63 45.46
N VAL A 756 32.93 25.18 44.31
CA VAL A 756 31.54 25.47 43.98
C VAL A 756 30.96 24.26 43.25
N ASP A 757 29.85 23.77 43.74
CA ASP A 757 29.09 22.71 43.09
C ASP A 757 28.05 23.34 42.16
N TYR A 758 28.20 23.11 40.85
CA TYR A 758 27.35 23.70 39.83
C TYR A 758 26.21 22.75 39.46
N PRO A 759 25.01 23.28 39.20
CA PRO A 759 23.84 22.47 38.84
C PRO A 759 24.08 21.67 37.55
N GLU A 760 23.45 20.50 37.46
CA GLU A 760 23.45 19.73 36.22
C GLU A 760 22.78 20.53 35.08
N PRO A 761 23.23 20.36 33.83
CA PRO A 761 22.64 21.04 32.67
C PRO A 761 21.14 20.74 32.54
N GLY A 762 20.35 21.79 32.35
CA GLY A 762 18.88 21.70 32.33
C GLY A 762 18.20 21.82 33.70
N SER A 763 18.96 21.90 34.80
CA SER A 763 18.44 22.18 36.13
C SER A 763 18.37 23.69 36.42
N ASP A 764 17.30 24.13 37.09
CA ASP A 764 17.14 25.50 37.61
C ASP A 764 17.76 25.69 39.01
N ALA A 765 18.46 24.68 39.52
CA ALA A 765 19.14 24.78 40.80
C ALA A 765 20.22 25.88 40.77
N ALA A 766 20.47 26.47 41.94
CA ALA A 766 21.53 27.45 42.13
C ALA A 766 22.86 26.73 42.47
N PRO A 767 24.02 27.31 42.11
CA PRO A 767 25.32 26.81 42.55
C PRO A 767 25.40 26.76 44.08
N VAL A 768 26.10 25.76 44.60
CA VAL A 768 26.20 25.49 46.04
C VAL A 768 27.64 25.65 46.51
N LEU A 769 27.83 26.35 47.63
CA LEU A 769 29.10 26.44 48.34
C LEU A 769 28.95 25.79 49.73
N ALA A 770 29.52 24.61 49.90
CA ALA A 770 29.54 23.91 51.18
C ALA A 770 30.77 24.35 52.00
N VAL A 771 30.55 25.15 53.05
CA VAL A 771 31.59 25.84 53.80
C VAL A 771 31.32 25.78 55.31
N LYS A 772 32.38 25.73 56.11
CA LYS A 772 32.26 25.78 57.57
C LYS A 772 31.79 27.15 58.01
N LEU A 773 30.76 27.21 58.86
CA LEU A 773 30.11 28.45 59.28
C LEU A 773 31.11 29.47 59.84
N GLN A 774 32.05 29.04 60.70
CA GLN A 774 33.03 29.97 61.31
C GLN A 774 34.02 30.60 60.32
N GLU A 775 34.13 30.06 59.11
CA GLU A 775 34.99 30.62 58.06
C GLU A 775 34.24 31.68 57.22
N CYS A 776 32.94 31.85 57.44
CA CYS A 776 32.07 32.84 56.79
C CYS A 776 31.85 34.11 57.62
N PHE A 777 32.41 34.21 58.83
CA PHE A 777 32.33 35.46 59.62
C PHE A 777 32.96 36.61 58.82
N GLY A 778 32.42 37.82 58.97
CA GLY A 778 32.82 38.95 58.11
C GLY A 778 32.07 39.07 56.78
N TRP A 779 31.34 38.03 56.33
CA TRP A 779 30.45 38.17 55.17
C TRP A 779 29.13 38.81 55.57
N THR A 780 28.89 40.02 55.07
CA THR A 780 27.63 40.76 55.24
C THR A 780 26.58 40.42 54.18
N ALA A 781 26.97 39.86 53.04
CA ALA A 781 26.08 39.47 51.96
C ALA A 781 26.46 38.11 51.36
N SER A 782 25.49 37.43 50.74
CA SER A 782 25.74 36.17 50.03
C SER A 782 26.65 36.38 48.82
N PRO A 783 27.61 35.46 48.57
CA PRO A 783 28.41 35.52 47.36
C PRO A 783 27.53 35.35 46.12
N ARG A 784 27.82 36.16 45.09
CA ARG A 784 27.19 36.10 43.78
C ARG A 784 28.27 35.87 42.73
N ILE A 785 27.98 35.03 41.75
CA ILE A 785 28.85 34.75 40.60
C ILE A 785 28.16 35.21 39.31
N CYS A 786 28.85 35.08 38.17
CA CYS A 786 28.35 35.44 36.85
C CYS A 786 27.97 36.93 36.79
N ASP A 787 28.94 37.81 37.06
CA ASP A 787 28.77 39.28 37.15
C ASP A 787 27.61 39.69 38.10
N GLY A 788 27.48 38.99 39.24
CA GLY A 788 26.48 39.30 40.27
C GLY A 788 25.06 38.77 40.02
N ARG A 789 24.82 38.12 38.86
CA ARG A 789 23.49 37.63 38.45
C ARG A 789 23.03 36.44 39.29
N VAL A 790 23.95 35.52 39.58
CA VAL A 790 23.61 34.23 40.19
C VAL A 790 23.99 34.21 41.67
N PRO A 791 23.02 34.16 42.60
CA PRO A 791 23.31 33.96 44.01
C PRO A 791 23.78 32.52 44.27
N VAL A 792 24.88 32.37 45.02
CA VAL A 792 25.37 31.06 45.44
C VAL A 792 24.66 30.66 46.73
N THR A 793 24.11 29.45 46.75
CA THR A 793 23.50 28.86 47.95
C THR A 793 24.60 28.39 48.89
N VAL A 794 24.65 28.92 50.10
CA VAL A 794 25.67 28.56 51.09
C VAL A 794 25.13 27.46 51.99
N HIS A 795 25.77 26.29 51.92
CA HIS A 795 25.55 25.20 52.87
C HIS A 795 26.51 25.40 54.04
N LEU A 796 25.99 25.96 55.13
CA LEU A 796 26.76 26.24 56.33
C LEU A 796 26.94 24.95 57.14
N LEU A 797 28.20 24.58 57.34
CA LEU A 797 28.60 23.34 58.01
C LEU A 797 29.18 23.61 59.40
N SER A 798 29.05 22.64 60.29
CA SER A 798 29.72 22.63 61.58
C SER A 798 31.23 22.45 61.44
N PRO A 799 32.02 22.63 62.52
CA PRO A 799 33.45 22.32 62.49
C PRO A 799 33.78 20.90 62.03
N ALA A 800 32.87 19.95 62.31
CA ALA A 800 32.96 18.55 61.90
C ALA A 800 32.35 18.25 60.51
N GLY A 801 31.94 19.27 59.75
CA GLY A 801 31.41 19.11 58.40
C GLY A 801 29.94 18.69 58.31
N ARG A 802 29.18 18.76 59.42
CA ARG A 802 27.75 18.42 59.42
C ARG A 802 26.91 19.63 58.98
N PRO A 803 25.86 19.45 58.17
CA PRO A 803 24.97 20.56 57.79
C PRO A 803 24.34 21.23 59.01
N LEU A 804 24.38 22.55 59.05
CA LEU A 804 23.75 23.38 60.08
C LEU A 804 22.60 24.20 59.51
N ALA A 805 22.83 24.84 58.37
CA ALA A 805 21.83 25.64 57.68
C ALA A 805 22.13 25.70 56.18
N VAL A 806 21.10 25.95 55.39
CA VAL A 806 21.20 26.22 53.96
C VAL A 806 20.57 27.58 53.74
N THR A 807 21.30 28.52 53.15
CA THR A 807 20.78 29.87 52.88
C THR A 807 21.27 30.42 51.55
N ARG A 808 20.41 31.20 50.89
CA ARG A 808 20.78 32.07 49.75
C ARG A 808 20.92 33.52 50.18
N ASP A 809 20.60 33.84 51.43
CA ASP A 809 20.66 35.16 52.04
C ASP A 809 21.40 35.05 53.38
N LEU A 810 22.71 35.33 53.35
CA LEU A 810 23.56 35.32 54.53
C LEU A 810 23.18 36.43 55.50
N GLU A 811 22.73 37.59 55.02
CA GLU A 811 22.34 38.72 55.87
C GLU A 811 21.14 38.34 56.75
N PHE A 812 20.11 37.78 56.13
CA PHE A 812 18.94 37.27 56.84
C PHE A 812 19.33 36.14 57.81
N PHE A 813 20.20 35.22 57.38
CA PHE A 813 20.68 34.14 58.23
C PHE A 813 21.37 34.66 59.50
N TRP A 814 22.28 35.63 59.38
CA TRP A 814 23.00 36.19 60.52
C TRP A 814 22.08 36.86 61.54
N ARG A 815 21.03 37.55 61.06
CA ARG A 815 20.10 38.28 61.93
C ARG A 815 19.09 37.36 62.62
N GLU A 816 18.47 36.45 61.88
CA GLU A 816 17.29 35.73 62.36
C GLU A 816 17.59 34.27 62.78
N ALA A 817 18.51 33.58 62.08
CA ALA A 817 18.73 32.14 62.26
C ALA A 817 20.00 31.81 63.08
N TYR A 818 21.07 32.61 62.93
CA TYR A 818 22.33 32.39 63.62
C TYR A 818 22.22 32.39 65.15
N PRO A 819 21.41 33.21 65.83
CA PRO A 819 21.29 33.16 67.30
C PRO A 819 20.91 31.78 67.84
N GLY A 820 20.01 31.07 67.14
CA GLY A 820 19.62 29.69 67.47
C GLY A 820 20.76 28.70 67.21
N VAL A 821 21.40 28.78 66.04
CA VAL A 821 22.56 27.93 65.69
C VAL A 821 23.71 28.14 66.68
N ARG A 822 23.97 29.40 67.08
CA ARG A 822 25.00 29.77 68.06
C ARG A 822 24.75 29.12 69.42
N ALA A 823 23.51 29.15 69.92
CA ALA A 823 23.17 28.54 71.22
C ALA A 823 23.46 27.03 71.23
N GLU A 824 23.10 26.33 70.15
CA GLU A 824 23.37 24.90 70.00
C GLU A 824 24.88 24.60 69.84
N MET A 825 25.56 25.37 68.99
CA MET A 825 26.96 25.13 68.67
C MET A 825 27.93 25.49 69.81
N ARG A 826 27.59 26.47 70.68
CA ARG A 826 28.37 26.75 71.90
C ARG A 826 28.41 25.56 72.85
N GLY A 827 27.31 24.80 72.94
CA GLY A 827 27.25 23.58 73.74
C GLY A 827 28.04 22.42 73.13
N ARG A 828 27.88 22.18 71.82
CA ARG A 828 28.51 21.04 71.12
C ARG A 828 29.99 21.26 70.77
N TYR A 829 30.39 22.50 70.49
CA TYR A 829 31.75 22.87 70.07
C TYR A 829 32.31 24.08 70.86
N PRO A 830 32.50 23.96 72.19
CA PRO A 830 32.85 25.09 73.05
C PRO A 830 34.25 25.68 72.79
N ARG A 831 35.13 24.96 72.08
CA ARG A 831 36.50 25.40 71.75
C ARG A 831 36.58 26.26 70.47
N HIS A 832 35.46 26.44 69.76
CA HIS A 832 35.39 27.23 68.52
C HIS A 832 34.80 28.63 68.78
N PRO A 833 35.11 29.61 67.93
CA PRO A 833 34.57 30.96 68.06
C PRO A 833 33.10 31.00 67.64
N TRP A 834 32.24 31.47 68.55
CA TRP A 834 30.81 31.67 68.33
C TRP A 834 30.44 33.09 68.78
N PRO A 835 30.87 34.12 68.02
CA PRO A 835 30.70 35.53 68.37
C PRO A 835 29.22 35.89 68.48
N GLU A 836 28.93 36.96 69.24
CA GLU A 836 27.58 37.54 69.29
C GLU A 836 27.26 38.29 68.01
N ASP A 837 28.25 39.04 67.50
CA ASP A 837 28.20 39.66 66.19
C ASP A 837 29.04 38.87 65.18
N PRO A 838 28.43 38.04 64.31
CA PRO A 838 29.14 37.27 63.30
C PRO A 838 29.57 38.09 62.08
N MET A 839 29.01 39.29 61.88
CA MET A 839 29.28 40.13 60.70
C MET A 839 30.56 40.94 60.86
N ASP A 840 30.92 41.30 62.10
CA ASP A 840 32.18 42.02 62.41
C ASP A 840 33.26 41.10 63.01
N ALA A 841 32.98 39.80 63.16
CA ALA A 841 33.92 38.85 63.73
C ALA A 841 35.04 38.43 62.78
N GLU A 842 36.24 38.27 63.31
CA GLU A 842 37.39 37.77 62.57
C GLU A 842 37.16 36.31 62.11
N PRO A 843 37.13 36.04 60.79
CA PRO A 843 36.93 34.69 60.27
C PRO A 843 38.14 33.83 60.56
N THR A 844 37.90 32.60 61.02
CA THR A 844 39.02 31.71 61.32
C THR A 844 38.68 30.24 61.13
N ARG A 845 39.67 29.51 60.63
CA ARG A 845 39.66 28.05 60.55
C ARG A 845 40.10 27.39 61.86
N ARG A 846 40.60 28.17 62.82
CA ARG A 846 41.26 27.70 64.06
C ARG A 846 40.31 27.73 65.26
N THR A 847 40.71 27.05 66.34
CA THR A 847 40.01 27.08 67.64
C THR A 847 40.50 28.26 68.48
N ASN A 848 39.74 28.65 69.52
CA ASN A 848 40.01 29.81 70.38
C ASN A 848 41.35 29.75 71.15
N ARG A 849 42.07 28.62 71.12
CA ARG A 849 43.34 28.42 71.83
C ARG A 849 44.59 28.85 71.06
N ARG A 850 44.45 29.32 69.81
CA ARG A 850 45.57 29.80 68.97
C ARG A 850 45.23 31.17 68.36
N ARG A 851 44.93 32.14 69.21
CA ARG A 851 44.99 33.56 68.82
C ARG A 851 46.44 33.98 68.67
#